data_AF-A0A7C3BRR4-F1
#
_entry.id   AF-A0A7C3BRR4-F1
#
_cell.length_a   1.000
_cell.length_b   1.000
_cell.length_c   1.000
_cell.angle_alpha   90.00
_cell.angle_beta   90.00
_cell.angle_gamma   90.00
#
_symmetry.space_group_name_H-M   'P 1'
#
loop_
_entity.id
_entity.type
_entity.pdbx_description
1 polymer ?
#
loop_
_entity_poly.entity_id
_entity_poly.type
_entity_poly.pdbx_seq_one_letter_code
_entity_poly.pdbx_strand_id
1 'polypeptide(L)'
;MSTHHKLYRLLFAGVIGIFLTLLASPALASGPGDISSCEDDEVLRHIKQCKLPRFRLTEACRDLNDRPEAPAAAVNLELNVVAPTKVFTQQIGGPDLIRGAYMTYYALASEQLRTHVQNLLTTTELNAVVMDVKGDRGYIAYPTTVITATQIGAAKAVIKDWDTWMQWMEDNNIYTIARIVVFKDEPLAAGHPEWAVIDGETDEIWRDKEGLGWMDPFREEVWDYNIALAVEAAQHGFDEIQYDYVRFPTDGKIKQAGFSNENNQQNRIAAITEFIIRTEAALEPYDVKFAIDTFGLTPWRKDDMGIGQQIDYLMPHLDVLSPMLYPSTFADGLPRLPEYAIAIAFPYEVVNKSVIKAIERAQVVNPDIEIRPWIQDFGDYAFDRRIYTPEEIRLQMQGAADGGASGWMLWDPRVKFTTEALVPLAVLSAAPSTPATQTDATAPSSNNQASDTLPGAATQSAAPLQPAPVTSPAVYTPNLNGRLMVLEYHRIGETEERWQRTSDNFRADLQRLWAEGYYPVNMRDVLEGKLSEVPAGKRPIVLTFDDGTEGQFRILPDDSVDPDSAVGILLAFHQQHPDEWPLRATFYVLPGSGHIFGQSEWVDQKLQMLVDWGMEVGSHTMTHPKLSQLSVEDAKKELALSKAALEERLPGYEVVSLCIPYGLYPEDDLLVVSGTYQGTPYLYSSAVEVTGGLTSPPNSSSFNPYHIPRVQAIQSELDIWLSRANKPGVYYVSDGK
;
A
#
# COMPACT_ATOMS: atom_id res chain seq x y z
N MET A 1 63.03 26.68 34.66
CA MET A 1 62.63 27.80 33.78
C MET A 1 61.13 27.61 33.53
N SER A 2 60.24 28.37 34.20
CA SER A 2 59.79 29.75 33.89
C SER A 2 58.54 29.70 32.99
N THR A 3 57.37 30.30 33.26
CA THR A 3 56.89 31.25 34.31
C THR A 3 55.34 31.26 34.26
N HIS A 4 54.57 31.14 35.37
CA HIS A 4 53.87 32.20 36.15
C HIS A 4 52.90 33.12 35.35
N HIS A 5 51.65 33.47 35.74
CA HIS A 5 50.95 33.69 37.04
C HIS A 5 49.46 33.23 36.96
N LYS A 6 48.68 32.83 38.01
CA LYS A 6 48.19 33.51 39.25
C LYS A 6 47.33 34.77 38.96
N LEU A 7 46.12 35.05 39.47
CA LEU A 7 45.41 34.86 40.77
C LEU A 7 43.86 35.03 40.53
N TYR A 8 42.86 34.63 41.35
CA TYR A 8 42.47 35.19 42.68
C TYR A 8 41.30 34.39 43.37
N ARG A 9 41.44 34.14 44.70
CA ARG A 9 40.48 33.80 45.82
C ARG A 9 39.13 33.07 45.58
N LEU A 10 38.72 31.99 46.29
CA LEU A 10 38.65 31.59 47.73
C LEU A 10 37.53 32.22 48.61
N LEU A 11 36.59 31.39 49.10
CA LEU A 11 36.18 31.27 50.53
C LEU A 11 35.35 29.98 50.78
N PHE A 12 35.10 29.61 52.05
CA PHE A 12 34.93 28.22 52.53
C PHE A 12 33.80 28.03 53.58
N ALA A 13 33.05 26.92 53.50
CA ALA A 13 32.42 26.07 54.55
C ALA A 13 31.55 26.60 55.73
N GLY A 14 30.59 25.77 56.19
CA GLY A 14 29.91 25.83 57.53
C GLY A 14 28.38 25.54 57.49
N VAL A 15 27.86 24.31 57.60
CA VAL A 15 27.65 23.42 58.79
C VAL A 15 26.28 23.58 59.53
N ILE A 16 25.41 22.57 59.35
CA ILE A 16 24.52 21.83 60.29
C ILE A 16 23.75 22.60 61.41
N GLY A 17 22.43 22.34 61.55
CA GLY A 17 21.81 22.21 62.90
C GLY A 17 20.31 22.49 63.14
N ILE A 18 19.44 21.50 62.92
CA ILE A 18 18.32 21.04 63.80
C ILE A 18 17.35 22.06 64.45
N PHE A 19 16.04 21.88 64.22
CA PHE A 19 15.02 21.79 65.30
C PHE A 19 13.82 20.92 64.87
N LEU A 20 13.19 20.21 65.82
CA LEU A 20 12.26 19.10 65.57
C LEU A 20 11.00 19.19 66.47
N THR A 21 9.82 18.76 65.96
CA THR A 21 8.64 18.22 66.71
C THR A 21 7.84 19.19 67.65
N LEU A 22 6.56 18.98 68.04
CA LEU A 22 5.61 17.83 68.04
C LEU A 22 4.15 18.39 68.24
N LEU A 23 3.08 18.00 67.52
CA LEU A 23 1.99 17.03 67.85
C LEU A 23 0.86 17.19 66.77
N ALA A 24 0.53 16.21 65.90
CA ALA A 24 -0.46 15.11 66.05
C ALA A 24 -1.96 15.56 66.10
N SER A 25 -3.01 14.92 65.54
CA SER A 25 -3.31 13.77 64.61
C SER A 25 -4.88 13.65 64.47
N PRO A 26 -5.58 12.72 63.73
CA PRO A 26 -5.20 11.68 62.73
C PRO A 26 -6.10 11.56 61.43
N ALA A 27 -5.68 10.65 60.51
CA ALA A 27 -6.48 9.87 59.50
C ALA A 27 -7.13 10.60 58.29
N LEU A 28 -7.16 10.11 57.04
CA LEU A 28 -6.76 8.86 56.32
C LEU A 28 -5.91 9.28 55.08
N ALA A 29 -4.83 8.66 54.58
CA ALA A 29 -4.42 7.24 54.40
C ALA A 29 -4.73 6.63 53.01
N SER A 30 -4.03 7.10 51.97
CA SER A 30 -3.58 6.31 50.79
C SER A 30 -2.35 6.98 50.17
N GLY A 31 -1.20 6.29 50.11
CA GLY A 31 0.06 6.87 49.63
C GLY A 31 0.23 6.85 48.11
N PRO A 32 1.29 7.48 47.57
CA PRO A 32 1.65 7.34 46.16
C PRO A 32 2.11 5.89 45.91
N GLY A 33 1.54 5.25 44.90
CA GLY A 33 2.02 3.97 44.40
C GLY A 33 3.37 4.15 43.72
N ASP A 34 4.29 3.23 43.99
CA ASP A 34 5.61 3.16 43.38
C ASP A 34 5.46 2.57 41.96
N ILE A 35 5.28 3.43 40.95
CA ILE A 35 5.11 3.01 39.54
C ILE A 35 6.50 2.92 38.90
N SER A 36 7.18 1.80 39.14
CA SER A 36 8.54 1.53 38.65
C SER A 36 8.57 0.46 37.56
N SER A 37 7.89 0.67 36.42
CA SER A 37 8.15 -0.05 35.17
C SER A 37 7.40 0.57 33.98
N CYS A 38 7.88 0.36 32.75
CA CYS A 38 7.15 0.67 31.51
C CYS A 38 6.08 -0.40 31.15
N GLU A 39 5.57 -1.17 32.13
CA GLU A 39 4.59 -2.25 31.92
C GLU A 39 3.14 -1.83 32.25
N ASP A 40 2.94 -0.59 32.71
CA ASP A 40 1.64 -0.09 33.17
C ASP A 40 0.81 0.66 32.12
N ASP A 41 1.34 0.88 30.91
CA ASP A 41 0.62 1.45 29.78
C ASP A 41 -0.42 0.45 29.21
N GLU A 42 -1.69 0.87 29.15
CA GLU A 42 -2.81 0.01 28.78
C GLU A 42 -2.84 -0.32 27.27
N VAL A 43 -2.31 0.58 26.42
CA VAL A 43 -2.17 0.38 24.97
C VAL A 43 -1.01 -0.57 24.68
N LEU A 44 0.16 -0.38 25.32
CA LEU A 44 1.28 -1.32 25.18
C LEU A 44 0.93 -2.71 25.73
N ARG A 45 0.08 -2.79 26.75
CA ARG A 45 -0.44 -4.07 27.28
C ARG A 45 -1.37 -4.77 26.29
N HIS A 46 -2.17 -4.04 25.52
CA HIS A 46 -2.99 -4.59 24.44
C HIS A 46 -2.12 -5.10 23.28
N ILE A 47 -1.19 -4.27 22.79
CA ILE A 47 -0.25 -4.61 21.71
C ILE A 47 0.57 -5.87 22.06
N LYS A 48 1.10 -5.97 23.29
CA LYS A 48 1.88 -7.14 23.74
C LYS A 48 1.06 -8.42 23.97
N GLN A 49 -0.27 -8.34 24.00
CA GLN A 49 -1.14 -9.54 24.06
C GLN A 49 -1.40 -10.15 22.67
N CYS A 50 -1.25 -9.37 21.60
CA CYS A 50 -1.31 -9.84 20.21
C CYS A 50 -0.04 -10.64 19.83
N LYS A 51 -0.01 -11.93 20.19
CA LYS A 51 1.12 -12.83 19.90
C LYS A 51 1.23 -13.18 18.40
N LEU A 52 1.86 -12.32 17.61
CA LEU A 52 2.35 -12.68 16.28
C LEU A 52 3.53 -13.67 16.40
N PRO A 53 3.53 -14.81 15.67
CA PRO A 53 4.61 -15.79 15.75
C PRO A 53 5.85 -15.36 14.94
N ARG A 54 6.98 -15.13 15.63
CA ARG A 54 8.30 -14.97 15.00
C ARG A 54 8.73 -16.22 14.24
N PHE A 55 8.88 -16.20 12.91
CA PHE A 55 9.79 -17.12 12.20
C PHE A 55 10.22 -16.67 10.77
N ARG A 56 11.54 -16.67 10.52
CA ARG A 56 12.29 -16.69 9.23
C ARG A 56 12.07 -15.60 8.17
N LEU A 57 12.96 -14.60 8.18
CA LEU A 57 13.39 -13.82 7.00
C LEU A 57 14.87 -14.03 6.61
N THR A 58 15.63 -14.82 7.38
CA THR A 58 17.10 -14.93 7.26
C THR A 58 17.62 -15.89 6.19
N GLU A 59 16.76 -16.66 5.52
CA GLU A 59 17.18 -17.64 4.50
C GLU A 59 17.01 -17.13 3.05
N ALA A 60 16.22 -16.07 2.81
CA ALA A 60 15.88 -15.59 1.47
C ALA A 60 16.95 -14.72 0.77
N CYS A 61 17.90 -14.14 1.51
CA CYS A 61 18.79 -13.09 0.99
C CYS A 61 20.26 -13.50 0.78
N ARG A 62 20.55 -14.81 0.65
CA ARG A 62 21.93 -15.28 0.40
C ARG A 62 22.34 -15.35 -1.08
N ASP A 63 21.41 -15.45 -2.02
CA ASP A 63 21.70 -15.91 -3.39
C ASP A 63 21.67 -14.82 -4.49
N LEU A 64 21.77 -13.52 -4.14
CA LEU A 64 21.65 -12.42 -5.11
C LEU A 64 22.94 -11.59 -5.35
N ASN A 65 24.08 -11.98 -4.76
CA ASN A 65 25.24 -11.08 -4.62
C ASN A 65 26.45 -11.37 -5.53
N ASP A 66 26.29 -12.10 -6.65
CA ASP A 66 27.43 -12.49 -7.49
C ASP A 66 27.31 -12.08 -8.98
N ARG A 67 28.29 -11.26 -9.42
CA ARG A 67 28.75 -11.00 -10.82
C ARG A 67 28.05 -9.85 -11.62
N PRO A 68 28.61 -9.39 -12.76
CA PRO A 68 29.48 -8.20 -12.72
C PRO A 68 29.16 -7.11 -13.77
N GLU A 69 29.62 -5.88 -13.55
CA GLU A 69 29.41 -4.75 -14.46
C GLU A 69 30.25 -4.82 -15.75
N ALA A 70 29.62 -4.52 -16.90
CA ALA A 70 30.26 -4.10 -18.16
C ALA A 70 29.19 -3.44 -19.09
N PRO A 71 29.56 -2.73 -20.18
CA PRO A 71 29.88 -1.31 -20.12
C PRO A 71 28.96 -0.43 -20.98
N ALA A 72 28.94 0.88 -20.70
CA ALA A 72 28.11 1.85 -21.42
C ALA A 72 28.59 2.12 -22.88
N ALA A 73 27.63 2.28 -23.79
CA ALA A 73 27.85 2.84 -25.13
C ALA A 73 26.71 3.83 -25.46
N ALA A 74 27.07 5.09 -25.71
CA ALA A 74 26.11 6.16 -26.02
C ALA A 74 25.79 6.20 -27.53
N VAL A 75 24.53 6.50 -27.87
CA VAL A 75 24.09 6.82 -29.22
C VAL A 75 23.24 8.09 -29.16
N ASN A 76 23.74 9.17 -29.74
CA ASN A 76 22.98 10.43 -29.88
C ASN A 76 22.06 10.34 -31.10
N LEU A 77 20.76 10.60 -30.92
CA LEU A 77 19.87 11.03 -32.00
C LEU A 77 19.19 12.35 -31.59
N GLU A 78 19.39 13.40 -32.39
CA GLU A 78 18.70 14.68 -32.22
C GLU A 78 17.26 14.58 -32.72
N LEU A 79 16.29 14.99 -31.88
CA LEU A 79 14.87 15.07 -32.25
C LEU A 79 14.41 16.53 -32.21
N ASN A 80 13.97 17.04 -33.36
CA ASN A 80 13.40 18.38 -33.46
C ASN A 80 12.01 18.43 -32.80
N VAL A 81 11.90 19.15 -31.69
CA VAL A 81 10.63 19.40 -31.01
C VAL A 81 9.82 20.47 -31.76
N VAL A 82 8.62 20.09 -32.22
CA VAL A 82 7.58 21.05 -32.66
C VAL A 82 6.39 20.89 -31.74
N ALA A 83 6.21 21.85 -30.83
CA ALA A 83 5.10 21.86 -29.90
C ALA A 83 3.80 22.35 -30.58
N PRO A 84 2.65 21.72 -30.32
CA PRO A 84 1.34 22.31 -30.53
C PRO A 84 0.64 22.56 -29.20
N THR A 85 0.55 23.83 -28.81
CA THR A 85 -0.24 24.29 -27.67
C THR A 85 -1.72 23.90 -27.83
N LYS A 86 -2.27 23.13 -26.89
CA LYS A 86 -3.71 22.98 -26.71
C LYS A 86 -4.07 23.21 -25.26
N VAL A 87 -4.66 24.37 -24.99
CA VAL A 87 -5.32 24.66 -23.71
C VAL A 87 -6.61 23.84 -23.67
N PHE A 88 -6.62 22.79 -22.85
CA PHE A 88 -7.84 22.09 -22.47
C PHE A 88 -8.28 22.58 -21.08
N THR A 89 -9.47 23.17 -21.00
CA THR A 89 -10.13 23.48 -19.73
C THR A 89 -10.85 22.24 -19.22
N GLN A 90 -10.17 21.44 -18.40
CA GLN A 90 -10.77 20.33 -17.67
C GLN A 90 -11.34 20.82 -16.32
N GLN A 91 -12.39 20.19 -15.81
CA GLN A 91 -13.07 20.65 -14.59
C GLN A 91 -12.17 20.53 -13.36
N ILE A 92 -12.00 21.63 -12.64
CA ILE A 92 -11.31 21.65 -11.35
C ILE A 92 -12.26 21.11 -10.27
N GLY A 93 -11.91 19.94 -9.72
CA GLY A 93 -12.27 19.51 -8.37
C GLY A 93 -13.71 19.06 -8.12
N GLY A 94 -13.89 17.75 -7.92
CA GLY A 94 -14.99 17.23 -7.09
C GLY A 94 -14.71 17.46 -5.59
N PRO A 95 -15.71 17.20 -4.72
CA PRO A 95 -15.57 17.34 -3.27
C PRO A 95 -14.55 16.36 -2.66
N ASP A 96 -14.28 15.23 -3.34
CA ASP A 96 -13.51 14.10 -2.82
C ASP A 96 -11.97 14.26 -2.89
N LEU A 97 -11.46 15.36 -3.45
CA LEU A 97 -10.01 15.62 -3.56
C LEU A 97 -9.49 16.46 -2.37
N ILE A 98 -8.45 15.95 -1.71
CA ILE A 98 -7.82 16.58 -0.54
C ILE A 98 -6.75 17.60 -0.97
N ARG A 99 -6.94 18.87 -0.63
CA ARG A 99 -6.05 20.00 -0.95
C ARG A 99 -5.55 20.61 0.35
N GLY A 100 -4.36 20.18 0.76
CA GLY A 100 -3.79 20.43 2.09
C GLY A 100 -2.88 21.66 2.18
N ALA A 101 -2.93 22.36 3.31
CA ALA A 101 -1.91 23.33 3.73
C ALA A 101 -1.17 22.84 4.99
N TYR A 102 0.16 22.97 5.00
CA TYR A 102 1.00 22.54 6.11
C TYR A 102 1.12 23.57 7.26
N MET A 103 1.19 23.07 8.50
CA MET A 103 1.44 23.83 9.71
C MET A 103 2.51 23.16 10.58
N THR A 104 3.69 23.80 10.68
CA THR A 104 4.73 23.42 11.64
C THR A 104 4.25 23.56 13.09
N TYR A 105 4.91 22.86 14.03
CA TYR A 105 4.73 23.06 15.47
C TYR A 105 4.86 24.55 15.88
N TYR A 106 5.79 25.29 15.26
CA TYR A 106 5.97 26.72 15.52
C TYR A 106 4.87 27.60 14.91
N ALA A 107 4.25 27.18 13.80
CA ALA A 107 3.07 27.83 13.25
C ALA A 107 1.84 27.58 14.12
N LEU A 108 1.67 26.37 14.64
CA LEU A 108 0.67 26.06 15.66
C LEU A 108 0.87 26.89 16.94
N ALA A 109 2.10 27.24 17.32
CA ALA A 109 2.34 28.19 18.41
C ALA A 109 1.97 29.66 18.09
N SER A 110 1.95 30.05 16.81
CA SER A 110 1.84 31.44 16.36
C SER A 110 0.41 31.79 15.90
N GLU A 111 -0.30 32.59 16.68
CA GLU A 111 -1.66 33.07 16.34
C GLU A 111 -1.74 33.69 14.93
N GLN A 112 -0.74 34.47 14.54
CA GLN A 112 -0.68 35.06 13.19
C GLN A 112 -0.63 34.00 12.08
N LEU A 113 0.11 32.91 12.27
CA LEU A 113 0.23 31.85 11.28
C LEU A 113 -0.99 30.92 11.29
N ARG A 114 -1.56 30.64 12.47
CA ARG A 114 -2.86 29.95 12.59
C ARG A 114 -3.94 30.71 11.80
N THR A 115 -4.14 31.99 12.10
CA THR A 115 -5.12 32.83 11.39
C THR A 115 -4.82 32.94 9.90
N HIS A 116 -3.55 32.97 9.47
CA HIS A 116 -3.21 32.93 8.05
C HIS A 116 -3.72 31.66 7.37
N VAL A 117 -3.46 30.47 7.93
CA VAL A 117 -3.91 29.20 7.35
C VAL A 117 -5.43 29.04 7.44
N GLN A 118 -6.05 29.41 8.56
CA GLN A 118 -7.51 29.42 8.71
C GLN A 118 -8.20 30.32 7.67
N ASN A 119 -7.61 31.48 7.35
CA ASN A 119 -8.11 32.34 6.28
C ASN A 119 -7.98 31.68 4.90
N LEU A 120 -6.89 30.96 4.62
CA LEU A 120 -6.74 30.24 3.35
C LEU A 120 -7.78 29.12 3.21
N LEU A 121 -7.97 28.30 4.24
CA LEU A 121 -8.98 27.23 4.31
C LEU A 121 -10.42 27.74 4.11
N THR A 122 -10.73 28.94 4.60
CA THR A 122 -12.08 29.53 4.54
C THR A 122 -12.31 30.47 3.36
N THR A 123 -11.30 30.71 2.50
CA THR A 123 -11.42 31.62 1.34
C THR A 123 -10.93 31.04 0.02
N THR A 124 -10.28 29.87 0.02
CA THR A 124 -9.73 29.21 -1.18
C THR A 124 -10.22 27.75 -1.31
N GLU A 125 -9.84 27.07 -2.38
CA GLU A 125 -10.14 25.66 -2.65
C GLU A 125 -9.52 24.64 -1.67
N LEU A 126 -8.66 25.09 -0.75
CA LEU A 126 -8.08 24.24 0.29
C LEU A 126 -9.17 23.74 1.24
N ASN A 127 -9.20 22.44 1.48
CA ASN A 127 -10.16 21.76 2.34
C ASN A 127 -9.49 20.88 3.41
N ALA A 128 -8.16 20.95 3.54
CA ALA A 128 -7.40 20.13 4.46
C ALA A 128 -6.22 20.85 5.11
N VAL A 129 -5.81 20.39 6.29
CA VAL A 129 -4.65 20.91 7.03
C VAL A 129 -3.76 19.77 7.54
N VAL A 130 -2.47 19.87 7.25
CA VAL A 130 -1.44 18.96 7.79
C VAL A 130 -0.79 19.64 8.98
N MET A 131 -0.96 19.07 10.17
CA MET A 131 -0.51 19.65 11.43
C MET A 131 0.60 18.80 12.04
N ASP A 132 1.72 19.42 12.39
CA ASP A 132 2.75 18.80 13.24
C ASP A 132 2.17 18.47 14.62
N VAL A 133 1.66 17.25 14.78
CA VAL A 133 1.41 16.66 16.10
C VAL A 133 2.73 16.44 16.80
N LYS A 134 3.73 15.88 16.10
CA LYS A 134 5.14 15.84 16.52
C LYS A 134 6.04 16.27 15.36
N GLY A 135 6.58 17.48 15.45
CA GLY A 135 7.49 18.04 14.45
C GLY A 135 8.94 17.50 14.57
N ASP A 136 9.83 17.99 13.70
CA ASP A 136 11.22 17.51 13.56
C ASP A 136 12.18 17.85 14.71
N ARG A 137 11.63 18.48 15.76
CA ARG A 137 12.28 18.75 17.05
C ARG A 137 11.77 17.86 18.18
N GLY A 138 10.91 16.87 17.87
CA GLY A 138 10.34 15.90 18.81
C GLY A 138 9.34 16.47 19.82
N TYR A 139 8.90 17.72 19.68
CA TYR A 139 7.93 18.35 20.58
C TYR A 139 6.49 18.13 20.11
N ILE A 140 5.60 17.88 21.07
CA ILE A 140 4.20 17.55 20.80
C ILE A 140 3.31 18.79 20.97
N ALA A 141 2.45 19.05 19.98
CA ALA A 141 1.71 20.30 19.86
C ALA A 141 0.52 20.46 20.82
N TYR A 142 -0.03 19.35 21.33
CA TYR A 142 -1.20 19.30 22.22
C TYR A 142 -0.88 18.68 23.60
N PRO A 143 -1.81 18.71 24.57
CA PRO A 143 -1.62 18.15 25.92
C PRO A 143 -1.62 16.61 25.96
N THR A 144 -0.59 15.99 25.36
CA THR A 144 -0.38 14.53 25.34
C THR A 144 -0.36 13.91 26.74
N THR A 145 -0.90 12.70 26.81
CA THR A 145 -0.92 11.81 27.98
C THR A 145 0.09 10.66 27.86
N VAL A 146 0.71 10.47 26.69
CA VAL A 146 1.74 9.44 26.46
C VAL A 146 2.88 9.61 27.46
N ILE A 147 3.12 8.55 28.24
CA ILE A 147 4.03 8.59 29.41
C ILE A 147 5.45 8.92 28.98
N THR A 148 5.97 8.27 27.93
CA THR A 148 7.32 8.52 27.39
C THR A 148 7.50 9.96 26.95
N ALA A 149 6.53 10.56 26.26
CA ALA A 149 6.57 11.97 25.85
C ALA A 149 6.68 12.93 27.05
N THR A 150 6.01 12.61 28.14
CA THR A 150 6.09 13.38 29.39
C THR A 150 7.45 13.21 30.07
N GLN A 151 7.98 11.98 30.13
CA GLN A 151 9.26 11.66 30.76
C GLN A 151 10.46 12.32 30.06
N ILE A 152 10.50 12.30 28.73
CA ILE A 152 11.56 12.93 27.93
C ILE A 152 11.40 14.45 27.77
N GLY A 153 10.31 15.03 28.30
CA GLY A 153 10.02 16.45 28.18
C GLY A 153 9.60 16.90 26.77
N ALA A 154 9.08 15.99 25.94
CA ALA A 154 8.51 16.28 24.62
C ALA A 154 7.11 16.94 24.72
N ALA A 155 6.37 16.66 25.79
CA ALA A 155 5.04 17.20 26.07
C ALA A 155 5.06 18.74 26.31
N LYS A 156 5.06 19.52 25.23
CA LYS A 156 5.18 20.99 25.25
C LYS A 156 4.01 21.70 24.53
N ALA A 157 2.79 21.23 24.79
CA ALA A 157 1.53 21.74 24.23
C ALA A 157 1.53 23.25 23.93
N VAL A 158 1.54 23.59 22.63
CA VAL A 158 1.45 24.98 22.13
C VAL A 158 0.01 25.39 21.89
N ILE A 159 -0.84 24.44 21.51
CA ILE A 159 -2.29 24.55 21.58
C ILE A 159 -2.71 23.93 22.92
N LYS A 160 -3.22 24.77 23.83
CA LYS A 160 -3.63 24.33 25.18
C LYS A 160 -5.08 23.85 25.26
N ASP A 161 -5.92 24.43 24.40
CA ASP A 161 -7.34 24.12 24.25
C ASP A 161 -7.48 23.38 22.93
N TRP A 162 -7.16 22.09 22.96
CA TRP A 162 -7.09 21.25 21.76
C TRP A 162 -8.48 20.95 21.22
N ASP A 163 -9.43 20.69 22.10
CA ASP A 163 -10.82 20.38 21.74
C ASP A 163 -11.45 21.55 20.96
N THR A 164 -11.29 22.79 21.43
CA THR A 164 -11.78 23.98 20.69
C THR A 164 -11.06 24.19 19.36
N TRP A 165 -9.80 23.77 19.24
CA TRP A 165 -9.03 23.84 17.99
C TRP A 165 -9.53 22.83 16.95
N MET A 166 -9.77 21.58 17.36
CA MET A 166 -10.33 20.54 16.49
C MET A 166 -11.80 20.81 16.14
N GLN A 167 -12.62 21.29 17.09
CA GLN A 167 -14.01 21.68 16.84
C GLN A 167 -14.11 22.76 15.74
N TRP A 168 -13.15 23.69 15.68
CA TRP A 168 -13.12 24.67 14.58
C TRP A 168 -12.89 24.02 13.21
N MET A 169 -12.08 22.95 13.13
CA MET A 169 -11.88 22.21 11.88
C MET A 169 -13.15 21.47 11.46
N GLU A 170 -13.81 20.78 12.40
CA GLU A 170 -15.09 20.10 12.19
C GLU A 170 -16.19 21.08 11.73
N ASP A 171 -16.38 22.19 12.46
CA ASP A 171 -17.38 23.24 12.18
C ASP A 171 -17.20 23.87 10.77
N ASN A 172 -15.99 23.82 10.21
CA ASN A 172 -15.65 24.34 8.89
C ASN A 172 -15.44 23.24 7.84
N ASN A 173 -15.71 21.96 8.17
CA ASN A 173 -15.56 20.80 7.30
C ASN A 173 -14.13 20.71 6.69
N ILE A 174 -13.11 20.87 7.55
CA ILE A 174 -11.69 20.79 7.17
C ILE A 174 -11.15 19.40 7.56
N TYR A 175 -10.61 18.69 6.58
CA TYR A 175 -9.94 17.40 6.76
C TYR A 175 -8.58 17.58 7.48
N THR A 176 -8.35 16.82 8.53
CA THR A 176 -7.21 17.00 9.45
C THR A 176 -6.22 15.85 9.35
N ILE A 177 -4.95 16.19 9.14
CA ILE A 177 -3.85 15.23 8.98
C ILE A 177 -2.83 15.43 10.11
N ALA A 178 -2.67 14.42 10.97
CA ALA A 178 -1.72 14.40 12.08
C ALA A 178 -0.33 13.97 11.60
N ARG A 179 0.55 14.94 11.32
CA ARG A 179 1.94 14.65 10.95
C ARG A 179 2.79 14.36 12.19
N ILE A 180 3.44 13.19 12.17
CA ILE A 180 4.32 12.69 13.24
C ILE A 180 5.68 12.36 12.62
N VAL A 181 6.71 13.13 12.98
CA VAL A 181 8.11 12.84 12.64
C VAL A 181 8.61 11.70 13.53
N VAL A 182 9.01 10.58 12.92
CA VAL A 182 9.30 9.32 13.64
C VAL A 182 10.73 9.26 14.20
N PHE A 183 11.75 9.15 13.34
CA PHE A 183 13.11 8.81 13.79
C PHE A 183 14.06 10.02 13.99
N LYS A 184 13.66 11.24 13.60
CA LYS A 184 14.41 12.48 13.92
C LYS A 184 13.82 13.11 15.19
N ASP A 185 14.29 12.68 16.37
CA ASP A 185 13.69 13.02 17.67
C ASP A 185 14.77 13.29 18.74
N GLU A 186 15.15 14.57 18.90
CA GLU A 186 16.14 14.99 19.89
C GLU A 186 15.71 14.75 21.35
N PRO A 187 14.47 15.08 21.79
CA PRO A 187 13.99 14.72 23.13
C PRO A 187 14.11 13.23 23.42
N LEU A 188 13.72 12.35 22.49
CA LEU A 188 13.81 10.91 22.70
C LEU A 188 15.27 10.43 22.73
N ALA A 189 16.13 10.93 21.84
CA ALA A 189 17.55 10.59 21.84
C ALA A 189 18.27 11.05 23.12
N ALA A 190 17.89 12.21 23.66
CA ALA A 190 18.46 12.74 24.90
C ALA A 190 17.92 12.04 26.16
N GLY A 191 16.65 11.60 26.14
CA GLY A 191 16.02 10.85 27.24
C GLY A 191 16.41 9.38 27.28
N HIS A 192 16.60 8.76 26.11
CA HIS A 192 16.97 7.36 25.91
C HIS A 192 18.13 7.22 24.90
N PRO A 193 19.37 7.59 25.28
CA PRO A 193 20.55 7.45 24.42
C PRO A 193 20.78 6.01 23.95
N GLU A 194 20.35 5.01 24.71
CA GLU A 194 20.45 3.58 24.38
C GLU A 194 19.58 3.15 23.18
N TRP A 195 18.58 3.97 22.81
CA TRP A 195 17.74 3.79 21.63
C TRP A 195 18.18 4.67 20.43
N ALA A 196 19.13 5.58 20.63
CA ALA A 196 19.60 6.49 19.60
C ALA A 196 20.55 5.81 18.59
N VAL A 197 20.71 6.45 17.43
CA VAL A 197 21.86 6.21 16.54
C VAL A 197 23.11 6.71 17.26
N ILE A 198 24.15 5.87 17.32
CA ILE A 198 25.41 6.17 18.04
C ILE A 198 26.52 6.52 17.04
N ASP A 199 27.35 7.51 17.34
CA ASP A 199 28.53 7.82 16.53
C ASP A 199 29.64 6.80 16.83
N GLY A 200 29.96 5.97 15.83
CA GLY A 200 30.92 4.87 15.96
C GLY A 200 32.39 5.30 16.12
N GLU A 201 32.70 6.60 16.16
CA GLU A 201 34.03 7.10 16.56
C GLU A 201 34.06 7.66 17.99
N THR A 202 32.93 8.10 18.56
CA THR A 202 32.89 8.73 19.89
C THR A 202 32.08 7.99 20.95
N ASP A 203 31.26 7.00 20.56
CA ASP A 203 30.24 6.34 21.39
C ASP A 203 29.19 7.32 21.99
N GLU A 204 29.06 8.53 21.43
CA GLU A 204 28.03 9.51 21.78
C GLU A 204 26.82 9.43 20.83
N ILE A 205 25.72 10.13 21.13
CA ILE A 205 24.57 10.26 20.22
C ILE A 205 25.04 10.86 18.89
N TRP A 206 24.80 10.15 17.78
CA TRP A 206 25.07 10.65 16.43
C TRP A 206 24.12 11.80 16.09
N ARG A 207 24.65 12.84 15.43
CA ARG A 207 23.91 14.06 15.11
C ARG A 207 23.98 14.41 13.63
N ASP A 208 22.86 14.88 13.10
CA ASP A 208 22.73 15.36 11.72
C ASP A 208 23.36 16.77 11.51
N LYS A 209 23.18 17.38 10.33
CA LYS A 209 23.73 18.72 10.04
C LYS A 209 23.04 19.85 10.82
N GLU A 210 21.85 19.63 11.35
CA GLU A 210 21.17 20.57 12.24
C GLU A 210 21.60 20.42 13.71
N GLY A 211 22.40 19.39 13.99
CA GLY A 211 22.86 19.04 15.33
C GLY A 211 21.84 18.24 16.13
N LEU A 212 20.85 17.61 15.48
CA LEU A 212 19.79 16.85 16.12
C LEU A 212 20.12 15.35 16.14
N GLY A 213 19.78 14.71 17.26
CA GLY A 213 19.86 13.27 17.45
C GLY A 213 18.79 12.54 16.64
N TRP A 214 19.15 11.34 16.20
CA TRP A 214 18.26 10.42 15.52
C TRP A 214 18.12 9.12 16.32
N MET A 215 16.96 8.50 16.19
CA MET A 215 16.62 7.23 16.80
C MET A 215 17.00 6.08 15.88
N ASP A 216 17.47 4.96 16.44
CA ASP A 216 17.79 3.77 15.68
C ASP A 216 16.48 3.09 15.18
N PRO A 217 16.24 3.00 13.86
CA PRO A 217 15.00 2.43 13.35
C PRO A 217 14.80 0.94 13.63
N PHE A 218 15.80 0.23 14.17
CA PHE A 218 15.67 -1.16 14.62
C PHE A 218 15.10 -1.33 16.04
N ARG A 219 14.81 -0.23 16.76
CA ARG A 219 14.34 -0.27 18.15
C ARG A 219 12.82 -0.35 18.24
N GLU A 220 12.32 -1.51 18.67
CA GLU A 220 10.90 -1.71 18.96
C GLU A 220 10.38 -0.71 20.01
N GLU A 221 11.22 -0.23 20.94
CA GLU A 221 10.85 0.79 21.93
C GLU A 221 10.55 2.17 21.31
N VAL A 222 11.23 2.49 20.20
CA VAL A 222 10.98 3.72 19.41
C VAL A 222 9.70 3.57 18.59
N TRP A 223 9.42 2.35 18.11
CA TRP A 223 8.17 2.02 17.41
C TRP A 223 6.97 2.18 18.36
N ASP A 224 7.03 1.51 19.52
CA ASP A 224 6.01 1.54 20.58
C ASP A 224 5.63 2.99 20.98
N TYR A 225 6.62 3.87 21.14
CA TYR A 225 6.40 5.29 21.44
C TYR A 225 5.66 6.06 20.34
N ASN A 226 6.05 5.88 19.07
CA ASN A 226 5.40 6.60 17.96
C ASN A 226 4.00 6.02 17.66
N ILE A 227 3.79 4.71 17.84
CA ILE A 227 2.48 4.07 17.75
C ILE A 227 1.53 4.62 18.82
N ALA A 228 2.00 4.79 20.06
CA ALA A 228 1.18 5.39 21.12
C ALA A 228 0.72 6.82 20.77
N LEU A 229 1.57 7.62 20.13
CA LEU A 229 1.21 8.96 19.65
C LEU A 229 0.26 8.95 18.45
N ALA A 230 0.40 7.97 17.53
CA ALA A 230 -0.54 7.76 16.43
C ALA A 230 -1.95 7.41 16.95
N VAL A 231 -2.03 6.50 17.92
CA VAL A 231 -3.28 6.11 18.59
C VAL A 231 -3.90 7.29 19.35
N GLU A 232 -3.10 8.08 20.08
CA GLU A 232 -3.58 9.28 20.79
C GLU A 232 -4.09 10.34 19.80
N ALA A 233 -3.43 10.54 18.66
CA ALA A 233 -3.91 11.42 17.61
C ALA A 233 -5.24 10.93 17.00
N ALA A 234 -5.39 9.64 16.74
CA ALA A 234 -6.67 9.07 16.28
C ALA A 234 -7.80 9.27 17.31
N GLN A 235 -7.50 9.11 18.60
CA GLN A 235 -8.43 9.40 19.70
C GLN A 235 -8.82 10.88 19.80
N HIS A 236 -7.98 11.79 19.32
CA HIS A 236 -8.26 13.22 19.21
C HIS A 236 -9.06 13.62 17.96
N GLY A 237 -9.58 12.64 17.18
CA GLY A 237 -10.50 12.88 16.07
C GLY A 237 -9.82 13.43 14.81
N PHE A 238 -8.56 13.09 14.57
CA PHE A 238 -7.93 13.31 13.27
C PHE A 238 -8.48 12.35 12.22
N ASP A 239 -8.64 12.83 10.98
CA ASP A 239 -9.09 12.02 9.84
C ASP A 239 -7.97 11.13 9.25
N GLU A 240 -6.70 11.51 9.46
CA GLU A 240 -5.53 10.83 8.92
C GLU A 240 -4.31 10.95 9.85
N ILE A 241 -3.58 9.85 10.06
CA ILE A 241 -2.25 9.83 10.68
C ILE A 241 -1.19 9.75 9.57
N GLN A 242 -0.23 10.68 9.57
CA GLN A 242 0.82 10.74 8.54
C GLN A 242 2.22 10.69 9.18
N TYR A 243 2.98 9.63 8.91
CA TYR A 243 4.37 9.54 9.37
C TYR A 243 5.36 10.19 8.40
N ASP A 244 6.18 11.11 8.90
CA ASP A 244 7.36 11.63 8.19
C ASP A 244 8.65 11.22 8.92
N TYR A 245 9.78 11.32 8.22
CA TYR A 245 11.09 10.88 8.69
C TYR A 245 11.08 9.41 9.13
N VAL A 246 10.17 8.61 8.56
CA VAL A 246 10.07 7.15 8.69
C VAL A 246 11.08 6.48 7.77
N ARG A 247 12.36 6.69 8.10
CA ARG A 247 13.53 6.34 7.29
C ARG A 247 14.84 6.41 8.10
N PHE A 248 15.92 5.90 7.53
CA PHE A 248 17.28 6.08 8.06
C PHE A 248 17.84 7.49 7.72
N PRO A 249 18.84 7.99 8.48
CA PRO A 249 19.45 9.30 8.25
C PRO A 249 20.14 9.42 6.88
N THR A 250 20.03 10.61 6.26
CA THR A 250 20.52 10.89 4.88
C THR A 250 21.65 11.91 4.82
N ASP A 251 21.88 12.63 5.91
CA ASP A 251 22.85 13.71 6.00
C ASP A 251 23.72 13.54 7.27
N GLY A 252 24.30 14.61 7.81
CA GLY A 252 25.36 14.47 8.81
C GLY A 252 26.54 13.61 8.31
N LYS A 253 27.13 12.82 9.21
CA LYS A 253 28.20 11.88 8.90
C LYS A 253 27.68 10.44 8.83
N ILE A 254 26.87 10.11 7.82
CA ILE A 254 26.21 8.78 7.69
C ILE A 254 27.14 7.56 7.82
N LYS A 255 28.43 7.67 7.49
CA LYS A 255 29.40 6.56 7.63
C LYS A 255 29.82 6.28 9.07
N GLN A 256 29.55 7.20 10.00
CA GLN A 256 29.80 7.06 11.43
C GLN A 256 28.51 6.71 12.19
N ALA A 257 27.36 6.66 11.53
CA ALA A 257 26.08 6.27 12.14
C ALA A 257 26.08 4.76 12.45
N GLY A 258 26.14 4.43 13.73
CA GLY A 258 26.03 3.08 14.28
C GLY A 258 24.59 2.75 14.68
N PHE A 259 24.19 1.52 14.37
CA PHE A 259 22.85 0.98 14.58
C PHE A 259 22.94 -0.36 15.31
N SER A 260 21.89 -0.76 16.03
CA SER A 260 21.86 -2.00 16.82
C SER A 260 21.85 -3.27 15.97
N ASN A 261 21.39 -3.19 14.72
CA ASN A 261 21.51 -4.25 13.70
C ASN A 261 22.36 -3.79 12.51
N GLU A 262 22.80 -4.76 11.69
CA GLU A 262 23.56 -4.50 10.47
C GLU A 262 22.76 -3.62 9.49
N ASN A 263 23.31 -2.44 9.17
CA ASN A 263 22.68 -1.48 8.26
C ASN A 263 22.89 -1.87 6.77
N ASN A 264 22.16 -2.89 6.32
CA ASN A 264 22.05 -3.29 4.93
C ASN A 264 20.61 -3.09 4.39
N GLN A 265 20.44 -3.15 3.06
CA GLN A 265 19.15 -2.87 2.41
C GLN A 265 18.01 -3.76 2.91
N GLN A 266 18.24 -5.07 3.07
CA GLN A 266 17.22 -6.00 3.57
C GLN A 266 16.74 -5.56 4.96
N ASN A 267 17.67 -5.33 5.88
CA ASN A 267 17.36 -4.99 7.26
C ASN A 267 16.65 -3.64 7.36
N ARG A 268 17.08 -2.62 6.59
CA ARG A 268 16.42 -1.31 6.57
C ARG A 268 14.96 -1.41 6.09
N ILE A 269 14.70 -2.13 4.98
CA ILE A 269 13.34 -2.34 4.46
C ILE A 269 12.49 -3.08 5.50
N ALA A 270 13.02 -4.16 6.08
CA ALA A 270 12.29 -4.95 7.08
C ALA A 270 11.92 -4.13 8.33
N ALA A 271 12.84 -3.32 8.85
CA ALA A 271 12.60 -2.47 10.02
C ALA A 271 11.51 -1.42 9.78
N ILE A 272 11.56 -0.72 8.65
CA ILE A 272 10.53 0.27 8.30
C ILE A 272 9.18 -0.44 8.04
N THR A 273 9.17 -1.53 7.28
CA THR A 273 7.94 -2.27 6.95
C THR A 273 7.27 -2.86 8.20
N GLU A 274 8.02 -3.47 9.12
CA GLU A 274 7.46 -4.03 10.36
C GLU A 274 6.88 -2.93 11.27
N PHE A 275 7.53 -1.76 11.34
CA PHE A 275 7.00 -0.60 12.06
C PHE A 275 5.65 -0.10 11.48
N ILE A 276 5.54 -0.04 10.14
CA ILE A 276 4.28 0.31 9.46
C ILE A 276 3.19 -0.73 9.75
N ILE A 277 3.47 -2.03 9.59
CA ILE A 277 2.53 -3.12 9.90
C ILE A 277 2.02 -3.06 11.36
N ARG A 278 2.91 -2.80 12.32
CA ARG A 278 2.52 -2.65 13.74
C ARG A 278 1.67 -1.40 13.99
N THR A 279 1.85 -0.34 13.20
CA THR A 279 1.04 0.87 13.29
C THR A 279 -0.35 0.65 12.68
N GLU A 280 -0.43 0.05 11.48
CA GLU A 280 -1.70 -0.34 10.83
C GLU A 280 -2.57 -1.16 11.79
N ALA A 281 -2.01 -2.21 12.39
CA ALA A 281 -2.73 -3.05 13.36
C ALA A 281 -3.14 -2.34 14.66
N ALA A 282 -2.45 -1.26 15.03
CA ALA A 282 -2.81 -0.43 16.19
C ALA A 282 -3.89 0.61 15.86
N LEU A 283 -4.01 1.00 14.58
CA LEU A 283 -5.00 1.95 14.08
C LEU A 283 -6.31 1.29 13.59
N GLU A 284 -6.32 -0.02 13.26
CA GLU A 284 -7.53 -0.78 12.86
C GLU A 284 -8.81 -0.51 13.70
N PRO A 285 -8.76 -0.29 15.04
CA PRO A 285 -9.95 0.02 15.83
C PRO A 285 -10.53 1.43 15.66
N TYR A 286 -9.86 2.32 14.91
CA TYR A 286 -10.20 3.74 14.76
C TYR A 286 -10.58 4.06 13.32
N ASP A 287 -11.54 4.96 13.13
CA ASP A 287 -11.97 5.44 11.81
C ASP A 287 -11.02 6.55 11.33
N VAL A 288 -9.80 6.15 10.95
CA VAL A 288 -8.69 7.05 10.59
C VAL A 288 -7.87 6.44 9.45
N LYS A 289 -7.45 7.27 8.48
CA LYS A 289 -6.53 6.82 7.43
C LYS A 289 -5.08 6.77 7.92
N PHE A 290 -4.30 5.82 7.42
CA PHE A 290 -2.86 5.75 7.68
C PHE A 290 -2.05 6.09 6.42
N ALA A 291 -1.14 7.06 6.60
CA ALA A 291 -0.33 7.66 5.54
C ALA A 291 1.16 7.71 5.90
N ILE A 292 2.02 7.72 4.88
CA ILE A 292 3.47 8.03 5.05
C ILE A 292 3.98 9.02 4.02
N ASP A 293 4.93 9.85 4.48
CA ASP A 293 5.74 10.72 3.65
C ASP A 293 6.99 9.97 3.15
N THR A 294 7.20 10.01 1.83
CA THR A 294 8.35 9.36 1.19
C THR A 294 9.17 10.32 0.34
N PHE A 295 10.45 10.01 0.14
CA PHE A 295 11.27 10.77 -0.81
C PHE A 295 10.67 10.70 -2.22
N GLY A 296 10.61 11.83 -2.94
CA GLY A 296 10.00 11.90 -4.27
C GLY A 296 10.67 11.04 -5.36
N LEU A 297 11.87 10.53 -5.10
CA LEU A 297 12.53 9.54 -5.96
C LEU A 297 12.06 8.10 -5.71
N THR A 298 11.34 7.81 -4.62
CA THR A 298 10.89 6.44 -4.31
C THR A 298 10.00 5.81 -5.41
N PRO A 299 9.08 6.52 -6.11
CA PRO A 299 8.35 5.92 -7.24
C PRO A 299 9.26 5.42 -8.36
N TRP A 300 10.40 6.07 -8.57
CA TRP A 300 11.36 5.79 -9.64
C TRP A 300 12.42 4.74 -9.30
N ARG A 301 12.55 4.35 -8.02
CA ARG A 301 13.64 3.49 -7.54
C ARG A 301 13.13 2.13 -7.09
N LYS A 302 13.83 1.07 -7.52
CA LYS A 302 13.66 -0.31 -7.05
C LYS A 302 14.71 -0.71 -6.01
N ASP A 303 15.57 0.23 -5.60
CA ASP A 303 16.42 0.16 -4.41
C ASP A 303 15.83 1.04 -3.29
N ASP A 304 16.29 0.87 -2.06
CA ASP A 304 15.81 1.63 -0.91
C ASP A 304 16.54 2.97 -0.70
N MET A 305 17.39 3.38 -1.66
CA MET A 305 18.26 4.55 -1.61
C MET A 305 19.15 4.68 -0.36
N GLY A 306 19.35 3.60 0.41
CA GLY A 306 20.03 3.67 1.70
C GLY A 306 19.15 4.11 2.89
N ILE A 307 17.85 4.32 2.67
CA ILE A 307 16.95 4.97 3.64
C ILE A 307 15.84 4.06 4.19
N GLY A 308 15.70 2.83 3.70
CA GLY A 308 14.65 1.87 4.10
C GLY A 308 13.27 2.08 3.47
N GLN A 309 13.06 3.15 2.70
CA GLN A 309 11.79 3.42 2.03
C GLN A 309 11.72 2.67 0.69
N GLN A 310 10.88 1.64 0.63
CA GLN A 310 10.58 0.86 -0.59
C GLN A 310 9.08 0.69 -0.71
N ILE A 311 8.46 1.55 -1.53
CA ILE A 311 7.00 1.73 -1.51
C ILE A 311 6.21 0.46 -1.81
N ASP A 312 6.75 -0.49 -2.59
CA ASP A 312 6.08 -1.78 -2.88
C ASP A 312 5.81 -2.62 -1.61
N TYR A 313 6.62 -2.45 -0.56
CA TYR A 313 6.46 -3.12 0.74
C TYR A 313 5.68 -2.29 1.76
N LEU A 314 5.42 -1.01 1.47
CA LEU A 314 4.76 -0.08 2.39
C LEU A 314 3.30 0.13 1.98
N MET A 315 3.02 0.33 0.68
CA MET A 315 1.68 0.55 0.14
C MET A 315 0.62 -0.51 0.51
N PRO A 316 0.93 -1.81 0.71
CA PRO A 316 -0.05 -2.80 1.20
C PRO A 316 -0.63 -2.54 2.60
N HIS A 317 -0.03 -1.61 3.36
CA HIS A 317 -0.33 -1.33 4.78
C HIS A 317 -0.74 0.14 5.01
N LEU A 318 -1.24 0.80 3.96
CA LEU A 318 -1.48 2.24 3.92
C LEU A 318 -2.74 2.56 3.11
N ASP A 319 -3.46 3.58 3.56
CA ASP A 319 -4.54 4.21 2.79
C ASP A 319 -4.02 5.30 1.86
N VAL A 320 -2.90 5.96 2.23
CA VAL A 320 -2.34 7.09 1.47
C VAL A 320 -0.81 7.02 1.38
N LEU A 321 -0.27 7.22 0.17
CA LEU A 321 1.16 7.44 -0.06
C LEU A 321 1.42 8.91 -0.44
N SER A 322 2.29 9.58 0.32
CA SER A 322 2.59 11.02 0.16
C SER A 322 4.04 11.25 -0.30
N PRO A 323 4.37 11.06 -1.59
CA PRO A 323 5.72 11.33 -2.08
C PRO A 323 6.02 12.83 -2.12
N MET A 324 7.23 13.21 -1.68
CA MET A 324 7.74 14.58 -1.69
C MET A 324 8.22 15.01 -3.08
N LEU A 325 7.30 15.46 -3.94
CA LEU A 325 7.55 15.73 -5.36
C LEU A 325 8.08 17.16 -5.64
N TYR A 326 8.94 17.67 -4.76
CA TYR A 326 9.54 19.00 -4.88
C TYR A 326 10.55 19.03 -6.04
N PRO A 327 10.38 19.82 -7.12
CA PRO A 327 11.34 19.79 -8.23
C PRO A 327 12.77 20.17 -7.84
N SER A 328 12.96 20.95 -6.77
CA SER A 328 14.28 21.21 -6.18
C SER A 328 14.98 19.98 -5.58
N THR A 329 14.29 18.88 -5.27
CA THR A 329 14.95 17.64 -4.78
C THR A 329 15.46 16.74 -5.90
N PHE A 330 14.98 16.91 -7.14
CA PHE A 330 15.39 16.11 -8.30
C PHE A 330 16.65 16.68 -8.96
N ALA A 331 17.73 16.81 -8.19
CA ALA A 331 18.98 17.45 -8.62
C ALA A 331 19.61 16.82 -9.89
N ASP A 332 19.44 15.51 -10.07
CA ASP A 332 19.89 14.75 -11.25
C ASP A 332 18.81 14.64 -12.36
N GLY A 333 17.69 15.37 -12.21
CA GLY A 333 16.51 15.29 -13.08
C GLY A 333 15.58 14.11 -12.76
N LEU A 334 14.62 13.86 -13.64
CA LEU A 334 13.81 12.65 -13.59
C LEU A 334 14.61 11.43 -14.09
N PRO A 335 14.65 10.31 -13.33
CA PRO A 335 15.40 9.12 -13.73
C PRO A 335 15.02 8.61 -15.13
N ARG A 336 16.04 8.35 -15.95
CA ARG A 336 15.95 7.87 -17.35
C ARG A 336 15.31 8.86 -18.36
N LEU A 337 14.99 10.10 -17.97
CA LEU A 337 14.39 11.11 -18.85
C LEU A 337 15.29 12.37 -18.93
N PRO A 338 16.35 12.34 -19.76
CA PRO A 338 17.38 13.39 -19.79
C PRO A 338 16.87 14.76 -20.23
N GLU A 339 15.73 14.84 -20.91
CA GLU A 339 15.05 16.09 -21.24
C GLU A 339 14.61 16.89 -19.98
N TYR A 340 14.41 16.22 -18.85
CA TYR A 340 14.05 16.81 -17.55
C TYR A 340 15.24 16.93 -16.58
N ALA A 341 16.48 16.97 -17.10
CA ALA A 341 17.69 17.12 -16.29
C ALA A 341 17.72 18.39 -15.41
N ILE A 342 17.01 19.45 -15.82
CA ILE A 342 16.82 20.67 -15.02
C ILE A 342 15.38 20.66 -14.47
N ALA A 343 15.15 19.84 -13.44
CA ALA A 343 13.81 19.54 -12.91
C ALA A 343 12.96 20.79 -12.58
N ILE A 344 13.56 21.86 -12.07
CA ILE A 344 12.86 23.13 -11.76
C ILE A 344 12.29 23.86 -12.98
N ALA A 345 12.70 23.50 -14.20
CA ALA A 345 12.12 24.05 -15.43
C ALA A 345 10.85 23.28 -15.88
N PHE A 346 10.56 22.14 -15.25
CA PHE A 346 9.49 21.19 -15.61
C PHE A 346 8.64 20.80 -14.39
N PRO A 347 8.08 21.78 -13.64
CA PRO A 347 7.39 21.51 -12.39
C PRO A 347 6.10 20.69 -12.58
N TYR A 348 5.46 20.77 -13.75
CA TYR A 348 4.34 19.90 -14.12
C TYR A 348 4.81 18.46 -14.30
N GLU A 349 5.82 18.23 -15.13
CA GLU A 349 6.27 16.89 -15.52
C GLU A 349 6.91 16.13 -14.34
N VAL A 350 7.62 16.82 -13.45
CA VAL A 350 8.17 16.24 -12.23
C VAL A 350 7.06 15.65 -11.36
N VAL A 351 5.99 16.40 -11.13
CA VAL A 351 4.87 15.91 -10.31
C VAL A 351 4.08 14.84 -11.08
N ASN A 352 3.63 15.16 -12.30
CA ASN A 352 2.79 14.29 -13.12
C ASN A 352 3.41 12.89 -13.33
N LYS A 353 4.65 12.84 -13.80
CA LYS A 353 5.30 11.55 -14.11
C LYS A 353 5.61 10.74 -12.85
N SER A 354 5.90 11.41 -11.73
CA SER A 354 6.16 10.71 -10.46
C SER A 354 4.87 10.19 -9.82
N VAL A 355 3.74 10.90 -9.95
CA VAL A 355 2.42 10.39 -9.55
C VAL A 355 2.04 9.19 -10.41
N ILE A 356 2.16 9.29 -11.74
CA ILE A 356 1.90 8.16 -12.65
C ILE A 356 2.75 6.94 -12.26
N LYS A 357 4.06 7.11 -12.01
CA LYS A 357 4.95 6.03 -11.55
C LYS A 357 4.60 5.48 -10.17
N ALA A 358 4.01 6.28 -9.28
CA ALA A 358 3.50 5.80 -8.00
C ALA A 358 2.22 4.98 -8.19
N ILE A 359 1.29 5.43 -9.03
CA ILE A 359 0.05 4.70 -9.35
C ILE A 359 0.31 3.39 -10.08
N GLU A 360 1.22 3.38 -11.07
CA GLU A 360 1.64 2.14 -11.75
C GLU A 360 2.15 1.08 -10.77
N ARG A 361 2.89 1.48 -9.72
CA ARG A 361 3.37 0.56 -8.68
C ARG A 361 2.29 0.20 -7.67
N ALA A 362 1.44 1.15 -7.30
CA ALA A 362 0.29 0.92 -6.44
C ALA A 362 -0.66 -0.13 -7.02
N GLN A 363 -0.96 -0.06 -8.32
CA GLN A 363 -1.83 -1.02 -9.01
C GLN A 363 -1.43 -2.50 -8.81
N VAL A 364 -0.14 -2.78 -8.59
CA VAL A 364 0.41 -4.12 -8.39
C VAL A 364 0.26 -4.62 -6.94
N VAL A 365 0.24 -3.73 -5.94
CA VAL A 365 0.38 -4.11 -4.51
C VAL A 365 -0.73 -3.58 -3.59
N ASN A 366 -1.36 -2.46 -3.94
CA ASN A 366 -2.56 -1.91 -3.31
C ASN A 366 -3.27 -0.96 -4.30
N PRO A 367 -4.18 -1.46 -5.15
CA PRO A 367 -4.85 -0.65 -6.17
C PRO A 367 -5.89 0.33 -5.61
N ASP A 368 -6.27 0.20 -4.34
CA ASP A 368 -7.23 1.07 -3.66
C ASP A 368 -6.54 2.21 -2.87
N ILE A 369 -5.20 2.30 -2.86
CA ILE A 369 -4.44 3.37 -2.17
C ILE A 369 -4.59 4.75 -2.85
N GLU A 370 -4.67 5.80 -2.05
CA GLU A 370 -4.57 7.18 -2.53
C GLU A 370 -3.11 7.61 -2.72
N ILE A 371 -2.76 8.14 -3.90
CA ILE A 371 -1.51 8.89 -4.08
C ILE A 371 -1.80 10.37 -3.86
N ARG A 372 -1.17 10.98 -2.85
CA ARG A 372 -1.38 12.40 -2.50
C ARG A 372 -0.04 13.12 -2.31
N PRO A 373 0.58 13.63 -3.38
CA PRO A 373 1.93 14.18 -3.30
C PRO A 373 2.01 15.51 -2.54
N TRP A 374 3.17 15.75 -1.96
CA TRP A 374 3.58 17.09 -1.54
C TRP A 374 4.12 17.89 -2.73
N ILE A 375 3.72 19.15 -2.83
CA ILE A 375 4.14 20.10 -3.86
C ILE A 375 4.86 21.32 -3.26
N GLN A 376 5.79 21.90 -4.02
CA GLN A 376 6.72 22.93 -3.57
C GLN A 376 6.15 24.34 -3.73
N ASP A 377 6.03 25.07 -2.62
CA ASP A 377 5.71 26.52 -2.54
C ASP A 377 6.86 27.33 -1.89
N PHE A 378 8.01 26.69 -1.68
CA PHE A 378 9.23 27.34 -1.19
C PHE A 378 10.23 27.58 -2.34
N GLY A 379 11.07 28.60 -2.21
CA GLY A 379 12.08 28.94 -3.22
C GLY A 379 13.14 27.85 -3.40
N ASP A 380 13.63 27.69 -4.62
CA ASP A 380 14.63 26.68 -4.95
C ASP A 380 15.94 26.83 -4.13
N TYR A 381 16.60 25.71 -3.87
CA TYR A 381 17.91 25.66 -3.21
C TYR A 381 18.97 24.87 -3.99
N ALA A 382 18.58 24.09 -5.00
CA ALA A 382 19.47 23.14 -5.68
C ALA A 382 19.98 23.65 -7.05
N PHE A 383 19.23 24.52 -7.72
CA PHE A 383 19.51 24.98 -9.07
C PHE A 383 19.79 26.50 -9.11
N ASP A 384 18.84 27.32 -9.57
CA ASP A 384 19.00 28.77 -9.77
C ASP A 384 18.49 29.64 -8.61
N ARG A 385 17.89 29.02 -7.59
CA ARG A 385 17.31 29.66 -6.40
C ARG A 385 16.16 30.62 -6.69
N ARG A 386 15.41 30.41 -7.76
CA ARG A 386 14.17 31.16 -8.03
C ARG A 386 13.14 30.99 -6.92
N ILE A 387 12.31 32.00 -6.74
CA ILE A 387 11.03 31.86 -6.05
C ILE A 387 10.02 31.39 -7.10
N TYR A 388 9.24 30.37 -6.78
CA TYR A 388 8.21 29.86 -7.69
C TYR A 388 7.13 30.92 -7.93
N THR A 389 6.71 31.04 -9.18
CA THR A 389 5.57 31.87 -9.56
C THR A 389 4.24 31.16 -9.26
N PRO A 390 3.12 31.89 -9.13
CA PRO A 390 1.79 31.30 -9.02
C PRO A 390 1.41 30.37 -10.18
N GLU A 391 2.05 30.50 -11.35
CA GLU A 391 1.86 29.63 -12.51
C GLU A 391 2.67 28.33 -12.37
N GLU A 392 3.94 28.39 -11.98
CA GLU A 392 4.77 27.20 -11.69
C GLU A 392 4.20 26.35 -10.54
N ILE A 393 3.51 26.96 -9.57
CA ILE A 393 2.81 26.24 -8.49
C ILE A 393 1.54 25.55 -9.02
N ARG A 394 0.73 26.24 -9.82
CA ARG A 394 -0.43 25.63 -10.49
C ARG A 394 -0.04 24.49 -11.41
N LEU A 395 1.12 24.58 -12.08
CA LEU A 395 1.65 23.49 -12.90
C LEU A 395 1.92 22.23 -12.06
N GLN A 396 2.40 22.34 -10.82
CA GLN A 396 2.52 21.20 -9.91
C GLN A 396 1.16 20.62 -9.51
N MET A 397 0.20 21.48 -9.14
CA MET A 397 -1.17 21.09 -8.79
C MET A 397 -1.88 20.35 -9.94
N GLN A 398 -1.76 20.90 -11.16
CA GLN A 398 -2.28 20.30 -12.38
C GLN A 398 -1.56 18.99 -12.70
N GLY A 399 -0.24 18.94 -12.52
CA GLY A 399 0.55 17.72 -12.71
C GLY A 399 0.09 16.58 -11.81
N ALA A 400 -0.23 16.87 -10.54
CA ALA A 400 -0.81 15.89 -9.62
C ALA A 400 -2.19 15.40 -10.11
N ALA A 401 -3.10 16.32 -10.45
CA ALA A 401 -4.45 16.00 -10.91
C ALA A 401 -4.44 15.18 -12.22
N ASP A 402 -3.68 15.62 -13.23
CA ASP A 402 -3.52 14.93 -14.52
C ASP A 402 -2.75 13.61 -14.38
N GLY A 403 -2.00 13.45 -13.27
CA GLY A 403 -1.32 12.21 -12.92
C GLY A 403 -2.25 11.17 -12.29
N GLY A 404 -3.46 11.56 -11.86
CA GLY A 404 -4.41 10.71 -11.14
C GLY A 404 -4.32 10.77 -9.62
N ALA A 405 -3.64 11.76 -9.04
CA ALA A 405 -3.55 11.90 -7.59
C ALA A 405 -4.89 12.25 -6.94
N SER A 406 -5.13 11.73 -5.73
CA SER A 406 -6.29 12.03 -4.88
C SER A 406 -6.13 13.37 -4.13
N GLY A 407 -5.64 14.39 -4.84
CA GLY A 407 -5.32 15.71 -4.32
C GLY A 407 -3.81 15.98 -4.18
N TRP A 408 -3.44 16.93 -3.32
CA TRP A 408 -2.06 17.37 -3.11
C TRP A 408 -1.92 18.16 -1.79
N MET A 409 -0.70 18.34 -1.30
CA MET A 409 -0.40 19.10 -0.08
C MET A 409 0.69 20.16 -0.33
N LEU A 410 0.44 21.41 0.06
CA LEU A 410 1.39 22.52 -0.10
C LEU A 410 2.44 22.55 1.00
N TRP A 411 3.71 22.62 0.59
CA TRP A 411 4.85 22.74 1.49
C TRP A 411 5.60 24.07 1.32
N ASP A 412 5.62 24.88 2.39
CA ASP A 412 6.69 25.84 2.69
C ASP A 412 7.00 25.70 4.20
N PRO A 413 8.24 25.39 4.62
CA PRO A 413 8.59 25.24 6.03
C PRO A 413 8.40 26.51 6.87
N ARG A 414 8.18 27.67 6.23
CA ARG A 414 7.88 28.96 6.86
C ARG A 414 6.38 29.23 7.02
N VAL A 415 5.52 28.36 6.46
CA VAL A 415 4.05 28.50 6.42
C VAL A 415 3.65 29.85 5.79
N LYS A 416 4.08 30.06 4.55
CA LYS A 416 3.89 31.28 3.76
C LYS A 416 3.48 30.94 2.34
N PHE A 417 2.22 30.53 2.18
CA PHE A 417 1.73 30.01 0.91
C PHE A 417 1.42 31.13 -0.10
N THR A 418 1.73 30.88 -1.37
CA THR A 418 1.47 31.79 -2.48
C THR A 418 -0.02 31.83 -2.78
N THR A 419 -0.73 32.76 -2.13
CA THR A 419 -2.20 32.85 -2.17
C THR A 419 -2.71 33.07 -3.60
N GLU A 420 -1.95 33.74 -4.46
CA GLU A 420 -2.26 33.97 -5.86
C GLU A 420 -2.19 32.71 -6.75
N ALA A 421 -1.70 31.58 -6.24
CA ALA A 421 -1.74 30.28 -6.92
C ALA A 421 -3.09 29.56 -6.73
N LEU A 422 -3.72 29.74 -5.58
CA LEU A 422 -4.97 29.08 -5.20
C LEU A 422 -6.19 29.69 -5.90
N VAL A 423 -7.24 28.90 -6.09
CA VAL A 423 -8.55 29.36 -6.56
C VAL A 423 -9.38 29.87 -5.37
N PRO A 424 -9.88 31.13 -5.39
CA PRO A 424 -10.78 31.63 -4.35
C PRO A 424 -12.16 30.96 -4.40
N LEU A 425 -12.77 30.67 -3.25
CA LEU A 425 -14.11 30.07 -3.15
C LEU A 425 -15.18 30.89 -3.90
N ALA A 426 -15.04 32.23 -3.91
CA ALA A 426 -15.94 33.11 -4.65
C ALA A 426 -15.97 32.82 -6.16
N VAL A 427 -14.86 32.33 -6.74
CA VAL A 427 -14.77 31.92 -8.15
C VAL A 427 -15.43 30.55 -8.36
N LEU A 428 -15.19 29.60 -7.46
CA LEU A 428 -15.84 28.28 -7.50
C LEU A 428 -17.38 28.39 -7.39
N SER A 429 -17.88 29.28 -6.52
CA SER A 429 -19.32 29.55 -6.38
C SER A 429 -19.97 30.27 -7.57
N ALA A 430 -19.17 30.84 -8.48
CA ALA A 430 -19.64 31.64 -9.61
C ALA A 430 -19.67 30.89 -10.95
N ALA A 431 -19.28 29.61 -10.98
CA ALA A 431 -19.41 28.77 -12.17
C ALA A 431 -20.89 28.59 -12.55
N PRO A 432 -21.26 28.71 -13.85
CA PRO A 432 -22.66 28.70 -14.25
C PRO A 432 -23.26 27.29 -14.11
N SER A 433 -24.13 27.12 -13.11
CA SER A 433 -24.94 25.91 -12.95
C SER A 433 -25.93 25.78 -14.11
N THR A 434 -25.78 24.71 -14.90
CA THR A 434 -26.73 24.36 -15.95
C THR A 434 -28.09 24.03 -15.32
N PRO A 435 -29.23 24.56 -15.79
CA PRO A 435 -30.51 24.35 -15.12
C PRO A 435 -30.96 22.88 -15.19
N ALA A 436 -31.05 22.22 -14.04
CA ALA A 436 -31.67 20.90 -13.94
C ALA A 436 -33.19 21.03 -14.06
N THR A 437 -33.78 20.29 -15.01
CA THR A 437 -35.23 20.27 -15.24
C THR A 437 -35.93 19.60 -14.05
N GLN A 438 -36.80 20.34 -13.36
CA GLN A 438 -37.64 19.80 -12.28
C GLN A 438 -38.65 18.77 -12.82
N THR A 439 -38.78 17.63 -12.14
CA THR A 439 -39.98 16.79 -12.18
C THR A 439 -40.45 16.52 -10.76
N ASP A 440 -41.62 17.05 -10.41
CA ASP A 440 -42.29 16.83 -9.13
C ASP A 440 -42.71 15.36 -8.94
N ALA A 441 -42.41 14.79 -7.76
CA ALA A 441 -43.14 13.64 -7.23
C ALA A 441 -43.08 13.62 -5.70
N THR A 442 -44.19 14.03 -5.09
CA THR A 442 -44.46 14.04 -3.65
C THR A 442 -44.22 12.70 -2.94
N ALA A 443 -43.57 12.75 -1.77
CA ALA A 443 -43.65 11.68 -0.77
C ALA A 443 -45.06 11.57 -0.15
N PRO A 444 -45.35 10.45 0.53
CA PRO A 444 -45.96 10.59 1.86
C PRO A 444 -45.16 9.86 2.95
N SER A 445 -45.23 10.42 4.15
CA SER A 445 -44.59 9.95 5.36
C SER A 445 -45.34 8.80 6.05
N SER A 446 -44.62 8.04 6.87
CA SER A 446 -45.22 7.47 8.09
C SER A 446 -44.18 7.39 9.21
N ASN A 447 -44.54 7.93 10.38
CA ASN A 447 -43.78 7.76 11.62
C ASN A 447 -43.95 6.33 12.14
N ASN A 448 -42.95 5.83 12.86
CA ASN A 448 -43.19 5.15 14.14
C ASN A 448 -41.94 5.20 15.04
N GLN A 449 -42.09 5.80 16.21
CA GLN A 449 -41.18 5.59 17.34
C GLN A 449 -41.64 4.35 18.12
N ALA A 450 -40.72 3.53 18.62
CA ALA A 450 -40.89 2.83 19.90
C ALA A 450 -39.58 2.19 20.42
N SER A 451 -39.12 2.72 21.57
CA SER A 451 -38.54 2.02 22.73
C SER A 451 -37.39 1.01 22.59
N ASP A 452 -36.30 1.36 23.29
CA ASP A 452 -35.33 0.53 23.99
C ASP A 452 -35.81 -0.87 24.44
N THR A 453 -34.93 -1.87 24.35
CA THR A 453 -34.46 -2.62 25.54
C THR A 453 -33.25 -3.51 25.22
N LEU A 454 -32.12 -3.26 25.88
CA LEU A 454 -31.00 -4.20 25.98
C LEU A 454 -31.23 -5.21 27.12
N PRO A 455 -30.76 -6.45 26.97
CA PRO A 455 -30.33 -7.21 28.14
C PRO A 455 -28.97 -7.90 27.98
N GLY A 456 -28.04 -7.55 28.87
CA GLY A 456 -27.27 -8.53 29.65
C GLY A 456 -26.19 -9.36 28.93
N ALA A 457 -24.94 -8.94 29.10
CA ALA A 457 -23.78 -9.81 28.84
C ALA A 457 -23.79 -11.04 29.76
N ALA A 458 -23.44 -12.20 29.20
CA ALA A 458 -23.10 -13.41 29.95
C ALA A 458 -21.90 -14.11 29.28
N THR A 459 -20.81 -14.25 30.03
CA THR A 459 -19.57 -14.89 29.58
C THR A 459 -19.70 -16.42 29.57
N GLN A 460 -19.37 -17.05 28.45
CA GLN A 460 -19.03 -18.48 28.41
C GLN A 460 -17.79 -18.73 27.55
N SER A 461 -16.86 -19.51 28.09
CA SER A 461 -15.67 -19.99 27.41
C SER A 461 -16.02 -21.14 26.47
N ALA A 462 -15.48 -21.13 25.25
CA ALA A 462 -15.62 -22.22 24.28
C ALA A 462 -14.23 -22.68 23.80
N ALA A 463 -14.01 -23.99 23.88
CA ALA A 463 -12.86 -24.68 23.27
C ALA A 463 -13.02 -24.74 21.73
N PRO A 464 -11.95 -24.98 20.95
CA PRO A 464 -12.01 -24.85 19.49
C PRO A 464 -13.00 -25.84 18.86
N LEU A 465 -13.93 -25.31 18.08
CA LEU A 465 -14.91 -26.07 17.31
C LEU A 465 -14.27 -26.64 16.04
N GLN A 466 -14.34 -27.96 15.84
CA GLN A 466 -14.27 -28.53 14.50
C GLN A 466 -15.58 -28.18 13.74
N PRO A 467 -15.52 -27.78 12.46
CA PRO A 467 -16.73 -27.57 11.66
C PRO A 467 -17.53 -28.87 11.50
N ALA A 468 -18.86 -28.76 11.56
CA ALA A 468 -19.76 -29.87 11.23
C ALA A 468 -19.84 -30.07 9.70
N PRO A 469 -20.23 -31.26 9.20
CA PRO A 469 -20.42 -31.49 7.76
C PRO A 469 -21.55 -30.61 7.22
N VAL A 470 -21.23 -29.76 6.23
CA VAL A 470 -22.22 -28.90 5.56
C VAL A 470 -22.90 -29.72 4.46
N THR A 471 -24.22 -29.92 4.56
CA THR A 471 -24.98 -30.80 3.66
C THR A 471 -25.62 -30.10 2.46
N SER A 472 -25.50 -28.78 2.36
CA SER A 472 -26.02 -27.98 1.23
C SER A 472 -25.23 -26.67 1.12
N PRO A 473 -24.93 -26.20 -0.10
CA PRO A 473 -24.07 -25.05 -0.31
C PRO A 473 -24.78 -23.72 0.01
N ALA A 474 -24.01 -22.73 0.45
CA ALA A 474 -24.53 -21.41 0.80
C ALA A 474 -25.09 -20.65 -0.42
N VAL A 475 -26.09 -19.78 -0.17
CA VAL A 475 -26.71 -18.89 -1.16
C VAL A 475 -26.73 -17.48 -0.57
N TYR A 476 -26.25 -16.51 -1.34
CA TYR A 476 -25.99 -15.14 -0.89
C TYR A 476 -26.95 -14.13 -1.56
N THR A 477 -27.08 -12.93 -0.96
CA THR A 477 -27.76 -11.81 -1.60
C THR A 477 -26.92 -11.29 -2.78
N PRO A 478 -27.50 -11.01 -3.96
CA PRO A 478 -26.76 -10.51 -5.11
C PRO A 478 -25.95 -9.24 -4.84
N ASN A 479 -24.78 -9.15 -5.46
CA ASN A 479 -23.81 -8.06 -5.34
C ASN A 479 -22.97 -7.99 -6.63
N LEU A 480 -23.44 -7.23 -7.61
CA LEU A 480 -22.78 -7.10 -8.92
C LEU A 480 -21.57 -6.14 -8.92
N ASN A 481 -21.27 -5.53 -7.76
CA ASN A 481 -20.14 -4.61 -7.56
C ASN A 481 -19.01 -5.23 -6.72
N GLY A 482 -19.23 -6.43 -6.17
CA GLY A 482 -18.22 -7.14 -5.39
C GLY A 482 -17.06 -7.66 -6.23
N ARG A 483 -15.95 -7.98 -5.58
CA ARG A 483 -14.73 -8.49 -6.23
C ARG A 483 -14.84 -10.00 -6.55
N LEU A 484 -14.05 -10.47 -7.51
CA LEU A 484 -13.89 -11.87 -7.92
C LEU A 484 -12.60 -12.46 -7.33
N MET A 485 -12.52 -13.78 -7.24
CA MET A 485 -11.33 -14.54 -6.90
C MET A 485 -10.89 -15.37 -8.11
N VAL A 486 -9.62 -15.26 -8.45
CA VAL A 486 -8.94 -16.09 -9.44
C VAL A 486 -7.87 -16.88 -8.68
N LEU A 487 -7.97 -18.20 -8.66
CA LEU A 487 -7.03 -19.07 -7.95
C LEU A 487 -5.93 -19.57 -8.87
N GLU A 488 -4.68 -19.56 -8.41
CA GLU A 488 -3.52 -20.16 -9.08
C GLU A 488 -3.15 -21.50 -8.44
N TYR A 489 -3.32 -22.59 -9.20
CA TYR A 489 -2.80 -23.92 -8.88
C TYR A 489 -1.57 -24.23 -9.76
N HIS A 490 -0.40 -23.83 -9.28
CA HIS A 490 0.86 -23.98 -10.02
C HIS A 490 1.19 -25.46 -10.31
N ARG A 491 1.06 -26.36 -9.32
CA ARG A 491 1.22 -27.82 -9.48
C ARG A 491 0.26 -28.60 -8.58
N ILE A 492 -0.15 -29.77 -9.06
CA ILE A 492 -0.77 -30.82 -8.24
C ILE A 492 0.22 -31.98 -8.12
N GLY A 493 0.40 -32.54 -6.93
CA GLY A 493 1.36 -33.62 -6.67
C GLY A 493 1.15 -34.38 -5.35
N GLU A 494 2.18 -35.10 -4.90
CA GLU A 494 2.11 -35.95 -3.69
C GLU A 494 2.48 -35.20 -2.38
N THR A 495 3.16 -34.06 -2.47
CA THR A 495 3.64 -33.26 -1.33
C THR A 495 3.09 -31.83 -1.34
N GLU A 496 2.78 -31.27 -0.17
CA GLU A 496 2.51 -29.83 -0.03
C GLU A 496 3.84 -29.06 -0.08
N GLU A 497 3.96 -28.13 -1.03
CA GLU A 497 5.14 -27.27 -1.19
C GLU A 497 4.70 -25.86 -1.59
N ARG A 498 5.63 -24.90 -1.59
CA ARG A 498 5.34 -23.49 -1.91
C ARG A 498 4.60 -23.30 -3.25
N TRP A 499 4.79 -24.19 -4.22
CA TRP A 499 4.16 -24.15 -5.54
C TRP A 499 3.41 -25.44 -5.88
N GLN A 500 3.05 -26.26 -4.87
CA GLN A 500 2.40 -27.54 -5.11
C GLN A 500 1.34 -27.83 -4.06
N ARG A 501 0.11 -28.03 -4.54
CA ARG A 501 -1.01 -28.55 -3.76
C ARG A 501 -1.06 -30.07 -3.90
N THR A 502 -1.42 -30.78 -2.85
CA THR A 502 -1.67 -32.23 -2.94
C THR A 502 -3.02 -32.51 -3.59
N SER A 503 -3.14 -33.67 -4.25
CA SER A 503 -4.42 -34.13 -4.82
C SER A 503 -5.55 -34.17 -3.79
N ASP A 504 -5.26 -34.58 -2.55
CA ASP A 504 -6.24 -34.62 -1.45
C ASP A 504 -6.62 -33.23 -0.94
N ASN A 505 -5.67 -32.30 -0.81
CA ASN A 505 -6.02 -30.94 -0.43
C ASN A 505 -6.72 -30.18 -1.55
N PHE A 506 -6.42 -30.44 -2.83
CA PHE A 506 -7.20 -29.88 -3.93
C PHE A 506 -8.66 -30.38 -3.91
N ARG A 507 -8.91 -31.64 -3.58
CA ARG A 507 -10.27 -32.15 -3.31
C ARG A 507 -10.94 -31.41 -2.15
N ALA A 508 -10.20 -31.15 -1.07
CA ALA A 508 -10.70 -30.37 0.07
C ALA A 508 -11.00 -28.91 -0.29
N ASP A 509 -10.19 -28.30 -1.16
CA ASP A 509 -10.41 -26.94 -1.68
C ASP A 509 -11.71 -26.89 -2.49
N LEU A 510 -11.92 -27.79 -3.45
CA LEU A 510 -13.18 -27.88 -4.21
C LEU A 510 -14.39 -28.10 -3.30
N GLN A 511 -14.28 -29.01 -2.33
CA GLN A 511 -15.34 -29.31 -1.36
C GLN A 511 -15.71 -28.08 -0.51
N ARG A 512 -14.72 -27.29 -0.10
CA ARG A 512 -14.92 -26.03 0.64
C ARG A 512 -15.56 -24.97 -0.25
N LEU A 513 -15.02 -24.74 -1.45
CA LEU A 513 -15.54 -23.75 -2.39
C LEU A 513 -17.01 -24.04 -2.74
N TRP A 514 -17.36 -25.29 -3.04
CA TRP A 514 -18.74 -25.69 -3.26
C TRP A 514 -19.61 -25.41 -2.03
N ALA A 515 -19.21 -25.85 -0.84
CA ALA A 515 -19.99 -25.65 0.40
C ALA A 515 -20.20 -24.15 0.73
N GLU A 516 -19.20 -23.32 0.44
CA GLU A 516 -19.25 -21.87 0.54
C GLU A 516 -19.96 -21.18 -0.66
N GLY A 517 -20.68 -21.93 -1.50
CA GLY A 517 -21.54 -21.36 -2.55
C GLY A 517 -20.82 -20.75 -3.75
N TYR A 518 -19.54 -21.09 -3.96
CA TYR A 518 -18.83 -20.73 -5.17
C TYR A 518 -19.32 -21.54 -6.38
N TYR A 519 -19.08 -21.01 -7.58
CA TYR A 519 -19.47 -21.58 -8.86
C TYR A 519 -18.36 -21.31 -9.90
N PRO A 520 -17.74 -22.33 -10.50
CA PRO A 520 -16.57 -22.15 -11.35
C PRO A 520 -16.94 -21.55 -12.72
N VAL A 521 -16.10 -20.63 -13.21
CA VAL A 521 -16.16 -20.02 -14.55
C VAL A 521 -14.76 -20.00 -15.18
N ASN A 522 -14.66 -19.98 -16.52
CA ASN A 522 -13.37 -19.81 -17.19
C ASN A 522 -12.92 -18.35 -17.16
N MET A 523 -11.63 -18.06 -17.39
CA MET A 523 -11.14 -16.68 -17.46
C MET A 523 -11.84 -15.90 -18.58
N ARG A 524 -12.06 -16.52 -19.75
CA ARG A 524 -12.84 -15.92 -20.85
C ARG A 524 -14.29 -15.58 -20.48
N ASP A 525 -14.93 -16.36 -19.63
CA ASP A 525 -16.34 -16.13 -19.26
C ASP A 525 -16.49 -14.82 -18.46
N VAL A 526 -15.46 -14.42 -17.70
CA VAL A 526 -15.37 -13.12 -17.02
C VAL A 526 -15.34 -11.97 -18.03
N LEU A 527 -14.55 -12.09 -19.11
CA LEU A 527 -14.34 -11.05 -20.12
C LEU A 527 -15.54 -10.91 -21.07
N GLU A 528 -16.17 -12.02 -21.40
CA GLU A 528 -17.35 -12.10 -22.28
C GLU A 528 -18.65 -11.64 -21.58
N GLY A 529 -18.57 -11.25 -20.30
CA GLY A 529 -19.71 -10.75 -19.52
C GLY A 529 -20.67 -11.85 -19.04
N LYS A 530 -20.27 -13.13 -19.09
CA LYS A 530 -21.10 -14.29 -18.74
C LYS A 530 -21.27 -14.53 -17.24
N LEU A 531 -20.85 -13.59 -16.40
CA LEU A 531 -21.11 -13.67 -14.95
C LEU A 531 -22.62 -13.64 -14.63
N SER A 532 -23.45 -13.12 -15.54
CA SER A 532 -24.92 -13.23 -15.54
C SER A 532 -25.44 -14.67 -15.69
N GLU A 533 -24.69 -15.55 -16.37
CA GLU A 533 -25.05 -16.97 -16.54
C GLU A 533 -24.81 -17.79 -15.26
N VAL A 534 -24.09 -17.24 -14.28
CA VAL A 534 -23.89 -17.86 -12.97
C VAL A 534 -25.22 -17.82 -12.18
N PRO A 535 -25.67 -18.93 -11.58
CA PRO A 535 -26.95 -18.97 -10.88
C PRO A 535 -27.10 -17.90 -9.79
N ALA A 536 -28.30 -17.36 -9.65
CA ALA A 536 -28.61 -16.32 -8.67
C ALA A 536 -28.21 -16.74 -7.24
N GLY A 537 -27.45 -15.88 -6.55
CA GLY A 537 -26.96 -16.12 -5.20
C GLY A 537 -25.69 -16.98 -5.11
N LYS A 538 -25.13 -17.45 -6.24
CA LYS A 538 -23.80 -18.09 -6.30
C LYS A 538 -22.69 -17.07 -6.54
N ARG A 539 -21.46 -17.48 -6.18
CA ARG A 539 -20.24 -16.67 -6.23
C ARG A 539 -19.31 -17.17 -7.34
N PRO A 540 -19.15 -16.48 -8.48
CA PRO A 540 -18.20 -16.88 -9.52
C PRO A 540 -16.78 -17.02 -8.96
N ILE A 541 -16.04 -18.04 -9.40
CA ILE A 541 -14.62 -18.22 -9.12
C ILE A 541 -13.91 -18.75 -10.37
N VAL A 542 -12.70 -18.26 -10.65
CA VAL A 542 -11.86 -18.80 -11.73
C VAL A 542 -10.80 -19.71 -11.13
N LEU A 543 -10.69 -20.95 -11.63
CA LEU A 543 -9.61 -21.87 -11.28
C LEU A 543 -8.58 -21.84 -12.40
N THR A 544 -7.33 -21.45 -12.11
CA THR A 544 -6.25 -21.38 -13.10
C THR A 544 -5.12 -22.36 -12.76
N PHE A 545 -4.50 -22.94 -13.80
CA PHE A 545 -3.43 -23.92 -13.70
C PHE A 545 -2.28 -23.53 -14.62
N ASP A 546 -1.07 -23.39 -14.08
CA ASP A 546 0.10 -22.89 -14.81
C ASP A 546 1.01 -24.04 -15.29
N ASP A 547 1.99 -23.72 -16.15
CA ASP A 547 2.96 -24.63 -16.81
C ASP A 547 2.37 -25.73 -17.73
N GLY A 548 1.22 -26.32 -17.41
CA GLY A 548 0.74 -27.56 -18.00
C GLY A 548 1.50 -28.78 -17.48
N THR A 549 1.56 -28.97 -16.15
CA THR A 549 2.32 -30.09 -15.53
C THR A 549 1.59 -31.44 -15.59
N GLU A 550 2.32 -32.55 -15.44
CA GLU A 550 1.73 -33.91 -15.51
C GLU A 550 0.59 -34.12 -14.49
N GLY A 551 0.78 -33.67 -13.25
CA GLY A 551 -0.23 -33.76 -12.19
C GLY A 551 -1.50 -32.95 -12.45
N GLN A 552 -1.50 -32.04 -13.42
CA GLN A 552 -2.73 -31.34 -13.83
C GLN A 552 -3.59 -32.22 -14.75
N PHE A 553 -2.98 -32.96 -15.68
CA PHE A 553 -3.71 -33.87 -16.57
C PHE A 553 -2.85 -35.05 -16.97
N ARG A 554 -3.12 -36.24 -16.40
CA ARG A 554 -2.45 -37.50 -16.75
C ARG A 554 -3.43 -38.52 -17.33
N ILE A 555 -3.00 -39.22 -18.38
CA ILE A 555 -3.68 -40.39 -18.94
C ILE A 555 -2.93 -41.64 -18.48
N LEU A 556 -3.66 -42.61 -17.92
CA LEU A 556 -3.12 -43.87 -17.41
C LEU A 556 -2.97 -44.92 -18.53
N PRO A 557 -2.23 -46.02 -18.32
CA PRO A 557 -2.00 -47.05 -19.34
C PRO A 557 -3.23 -47.83 -19.83
N ASP A 558 -4.42 -47.58 -19.25
CA ASP A 558 -5.71 -48.11 -19.66
C ASP A 558 -6.59 -47.07 -20.38
N ASP A 559 -5.96 -45.99 -20.86
CA ASP A 559 -6.56 -44.82 -21.53
C ASP A 559 -7.53 -44.00 -20.63
N SER A 560 -7.58 -44.28 -19.32
CA SER A 560 -8.38 -43.50 -18.37
C SER A 560 -7.68 -42.20 -17.93
N VAL A 561 -8.45 -41.19 -17.54
CA VAL A 561 -7.91 -40.00 -16.86
C VAL A 561 -7.54 -40.38 -15.44
N ASP A 562 -6.32 -40.03 -15.03
CA ASP A 562 -5.84 -40.25 -13.68
C ASP A 562 -6.71 -39.53 -12.64
N PRO A 563 -7.36 -40.25 -11.70
CA PRO A 563 -8.25 -39.66 -10.70
C PRO A 563 -7.53 -38.78 -9.68
N ASP A 564 -6.20 -38.86 -9.56
CA ASP A 564 -5.38 -37.97 -8.71
C ASP A 564 -4.85 -36.73 -9.45
N SER A 565 -5.03 -36.63 -10.77
CA SER A 565 -4.73 -35.42 -11.54
C SER A 565 -5.79 -34.33 -11.38
N ALA A 566 -5.44 -33.06 -11.56
CA ALA A 566 -6.39 -31.94 -11.42
C ALA A 566 -7.66 -32.13 -12.27
N VAL A 567 -7.49 -32.53 -13.54
CA VAL A 567 -8.59 -32.83 -14.48
C VAL A 567 -9.41 -34.03 -14.02
N GLY A 568 -8.78 -35.10 -13.53
CA GLY A 568 -9.51 -36.25 -12.98
C GLY A 568 -10.35 -35.90 -11.75
N ILE A 569 -9.81 -35.05 -10.87
CA ILE A 569 -10.51 -34.52 -9.69
C ILE A 569 -11.68 -33.62 -10.10
N LEU A 570 -11.49 -32.70 -11.05
CA LEU A 570 -12.55 -31.83 -11.57
C LEU A 570 -13.68 -32.64 -12.25
N LEU A 571 -13.34 -33.67 -13.03
CA LEU A 571 -14.31 -34.59 -13.63
C LEU A 571 -15.13 -35.34 -12.56
N ALA A 572 -14.45 -35.89 -11.54
CA ALA A 572 -15.11 -36.60 -10.45
C ALA A 572 -15.99 -35.69 -9.59
N PHE A 573 -15.57 -34.43 -9.38
CA PHE A 573 -16.33 -33.44 -8.61
C PHE A 573 -17.56 -32.93 -9.38
N HIS A 574 -17.42 -32.67 -10.69
CA HIS A 574 -18.56 -32.36 -11.57
C HIS A 574 -19.59 -33.49 -11.59
N GLN A 575 -19.15 -34.75 -11.68
CA GLN A 575 -20.07 -35.91 -11.64
C GLN A 575 -20.87 -36.02 -10.33
N GLN A 576 -20.33 -35.50 -9.22
CA GLN A 576 -21.01 -35.44 -7.92
C GLN A 576 -21.94 -34.22 -7.79
N HIS A 577 -21.62 -33.12 -8.49
CA HIS A 577 -22.32 -31.83 -8.41
C HIS A 577 -22.68 -31.24 -9.80
N PRO A 578 -23.39 -31.98 -10.68
CA PRO A 578 -23.48 -31.65 -12.11
C PRO A 578 -24.14 -30.30 -12.41
N ASP A 579 -25.15 -29.90 -11.63
CA ASP A 579 -25.90 -28.64 -11.80
C ASP A 579 -25.25 -27.45 -11.05
N GLU A 580 -24.26 -27.71 -10.19
CA GLU A 580 -23.68 -26.70 -9.28
C GLU A 580 -22.18 -26.47 -9.46
N TRP A 581 -21.51 -27.38 -10.19
CA TRP A 581 -20.07 -27.32 -10.47
C TRP A 581 -19.79 -27.73 -11.92
N PRO A 582 -20.08 -26.87 -12.91
CA PRO A 582 -19.76 -27.16 -14.31
C PRO A 582 -18.25 -27.33 -14.50
N LEU A 583 -17.85 -28.04 -15.56
CA LEU A 583 -16.45 -28.17 -15.95
C LEU A 583 -15.95 -26.83 -16.49
N ARG A 584 -15.36 -26.03 -15.59
CA ARG A 584 -14.79 -24.71 -15.83
C ARG A 584 -13.48 -24.57 -15.06
N ALA A 585 -12.41 -24.31 -15.79
CA ALA A 585 -11.03 -24.15 -15.32
C ALA A 585 -10.19 -23.66 -16.50
N THR A 586 -9.16 -22.86 -16.24
CA THR A 586 -8.26 -22.29 -17.26
C THR A 586 -6.85 -22.84 -17.11
N PHE A 587 -6.37 -23.57 -18.11
CA PHE A 587 -5.03 -24.17 -18.15
C PHE A 587 -4.12 -23.31 -19.03
N TYR A 588 -3.17 -22.61 -18.40
CA TYR A 588 -2.15 -21.82 -19.08
C TYR A 588 -0.94 -22.70 -19.41
N VAL A 589 -0.81 -23.03 -20.69
CA VAL A 589 0.12 -24.07 -21.16
C VAL A 589 1.39 -23.42 -21.76
N LEU A 590 2.53 -24.11 -21.59
CA LEU A 590 3.83 -23.77 -22.19
C LEU A 590 4.15 -24.65 -23.42
N PRO A 591 3.93 -24.21 -24.66
CA PRO A 591 4.13 -25.05 -25.85
C PRO A 591 5.60 -25.42 -26.10
N GLY A 592 6.53 -24.54 -25.72
CA GLY A 592 7.97 -24.75 -25.84
C GLY A 592 8.60 -25.59 -24.71
N SER A 593 7.81 -26.05 -23.73
CA SER A 593 8.28 -26.96 -22.67
C SER A 593 8.77 -28.32 -23.20
N GLY A 594 8.30 -28.72 -24.40
CA GLY A 594 8.55 -30.04 -25.00
C GLY A 594 7.75 -31.18 -24.38
N HIS A 595 7.09 -30.95 -23.24
CA HIS A 595 6.45 -31.98 -22.42
C HIS A 595 5.14 -31.46 -21.78
N ILE A 596 4.27 -30.86 -22.59
CA ILE A 596 2.92 -30.44 -22.16
C ILE A 596 2.20 -31.61 -21.48
N PHE A 597 1.73 -31.39 -20.26
CA PHE A 597 1.12 -32.39 -19.37
C PHE A 597 1.95 -33.66 -19.17
N GLY A 598 3.28 -33.57 -19.24
CA GLY A 598 4.23 -34.67 -19.01
C GLY A 598 4.25 -35.80 -20.04
N GLN A 599 3.29 -35.84 -20.97
CA GLN A 599 3.08 -36.97 -21.89
C GLN A 599 2.93 -36.44 -23.32
N SER A 600 4.05 -36.35 -24.04
CA SER A 600 4.15 -35.68 -25.35
C SER A 600 3.31 -36.34 -26.45
N GLU A 601 3.01 -37.63 -26.31
CA GLU A 601 2.20 -38.43 -27.22
C GLU A 601 0.69 -38.17 -27.10
N TRP A 602 0.23 -37.54 -26.01
CA TRP A 602 -1.18 -37.24 -25.74
C TRP A 602 -1.55 -35.76 -25.88
N VAL A 603 -0.60 -34.88 -26.22
CA VAL A 603 -0.77 -33.41 -26.13
C VAL A 603 -1.99 -32.90 -26.87
N ASP A 604 -2.14 -33.21 -28.15
CA ASP A 604 -3.24 -32.70 -28.98
C ASP A 604 -4.60 -33.22 -28.48
N GLN A 605 -4.65 -34.50 -28.10
CA GLN A 605 -5.84 -35.12 -27.54
C GLN A 605 -6.22 -34.50 -26.18
N LYS A 606 -5.26 -34.27 -25.27
CA LYS A 606 -5.52 -33.62 -23.97
C LYS A 606 -6.02 -32.20 -24.15
N LEU A 607 -5.37 -31.40 -24.99
CA LEU A 607 -5.81 -30.03 -25.27
C LEU A 607 -7.24 -30.01 -25.84
N GLN A 608 -7.54 -30.89 -26.80
CA GLN A 608 -8.90 -30.99 -27.36
C GLN A 608 -9.92 -31.44 -26.31
N MET A 609 -9.58 -32.42 -25.45
CA MET A 609 -10.46 -32.88 -24.37
C MET A 609 -10.77 -31.78 -23.35
N LEU A 610 -9.82 -30.90 -23.01
CA LEU A 610 -10.10 -29.74 -22.16
C LEU A 610 -11.18 -28.84 -22.77
N VAL A 611 -11.02 -28.49 -24.06
CA VAL A 611 -11.94 -27.62 -24.80
C VAL A 611 -13.31 -28.28 -24.98
N ASP A 612 -13.36 -29.56 -25.37
CA ASP A 612 -14.60 -30.32 -25.58
C ASP A 612 -15.42 -30.48 -24.28
N TRP A 613 -14.74 -30.51 -23.13
CA TRP A 613 -15.38 -30.53 -21.81
C TRP A 613 -15.77 -29.13 -21.29
N GLY A 614 -15.45 -28.07 -22.03
CA GLY A 614 -15.80 -26.69 -21.69
C GLY A 614 -14.83 -25.98 -20.76
N MET A 615 -13.64 -26.53 -20.55
CA MET A 615 -12.52 -25.85 -19.88
C MET A 615 -11.73 -25.01 -20.89
N GLU A 616 -11.01 -24.01 -20.40
CA GLU A 616 -10.22 -23.09 -21.22
C GLU A 616 -8.74 -23.52 -21.29
N VAL A 617 -8.17 -23.47 -22.48
CA VAL A 617 -6.72 -23.44 -22.73
C VAL A 617 -6.28 -21.99 -22.97
N GLY A 618 -5.33 -21.51 -22.18
CA GLY A 618 -4.68 -20.21 -22.28
C GLY A 618 -3.18 -20.34 -22.60
N SER A 619 -2.54 -19.22 -22.93
CA SER A 619 -1.09 -19.15 -23.16
C SER A 619 -0.33 -18.87 -21.87
N HIS A 620 0.82 -19.51 -21.64
CA HIS A 620 1.76 -19.12 -20.58
C HIS A 620 3.09 -18.59 -21.15
N THR A 621 3.08 -18.00 -22.35
CA THR A 621 4.26 -17.77 -23.22
C THR A 621 4.86 -19.06 -23.80
N MET A 622 5.88 -18.94 -24.66
CA MET A 622 6.44 -20.09 -25.36
C MET A 622 7.38 -20.89 -24.46
N THR A 623 8.27 -20.23 -23.70
CA THR A 623 9.37 -20.86 -22.96
C THR A 623 9.46 -20.48 -21.47
N HIS A 624 8.41 -19.85 -20.92
CA HIS A 624 8.37 -19.33 -19.53
C HIS A 624 9.47 -18.30 -19.16
N PRO A 625 9.83 -17.33 -20.03
CA PRO A 625 10.81 -16.30 -19.67
C PRO A 625 10.15 -15.17 -18.88
N LYS A 626 10.96 -14.46 -18.09
CA LYS A 626 10.58 -13.18 -17.47
C LYS A 626 10.47 -12.13 -18.57
N LEU A 627 9.25 -11.74 -18.96
CA LEU A 627 9.04 -10.79 -20.06
C LEU A 627 9.70 -9.43 -19.78
N SER A 628 9.77 -9.02 -18.50
CA SER A 628 10.54 -7.86 -18.01
C SER A 628 12.04 -7.86 -18.34
N GLN A 629 12.61 -8.99 -18.76
CA GLN A 629 14.03 -9.17 -19.06
C GLN A 629 14.30 -9.40 -20.56
N LEU A 630 13.25 -9.42 -21.39
CA LEU A 630 13.36 -9.65 -22.83
C LEU A 630 13.47 -8.33 -23.61
N SER A 631 14.02 -8.42 -24.82
CA SER A 631 13.84 -7.36 -25.81
C SER A 631 12.38 -7.33 -26.29
N VAL A 632 11.93 -6.19 -26.81
CA VAL A 632 10.58 -6.04 -27.38
C VAL A 632 10.27 -7.11 -28.44
N GLU A 633 11.26 -7.46 -29.28
CA GLU A 633 11.08 -8.48 -30.32
C GLU A 633 11.10 -9.92 -29.77
N ASP A 634 11.87 -10.18 -28.70
CA ASP A 634 11.84 -11.49 -28.03
C ASP A 634 10.55 -11.68 -27.21
N ALA A 635 10.02 -10.62 -26.59
CA ALA A 635 8.71 -10.66 -25.93
C ALA A 635 7.59 -10.94 -26.96
N LYS A 636 7.57 -10.21 -28.09
CA LYS A 636 6.63 -10.51 -29.20
C LYS A 636 6.78 -11.93 -29.74
N LYS A 637 8.00 -12.44 -29.85
CA LYS A 637 8.27 -13.83 -30.28
C LYS A 637 7.62 -14.83 -29.33
N GLU A 638 7.85 -14.69 -28.03
CA GLU A 638 7.31 -15.56 -27.00
C GLU A 638 5.77 -15.54 -26.96
N LEU A 639 5.18 -14.35 -27.11
CA LEU A 639 3.74 -14.14 -27.12
C LEU A 639 3.07 -14.66 -28.41
N ALA A 640 3.65 -14.37 -29.57
CA ALA A 640 3.12 -14.78 -30.88
C ALA A 640 3.24 -16.28 -31.12
N LEU A 641 4.43 -16.85 -30.87
CA LEU A 641 4.68 -18.27 -31.15
C LEU A 641 3.92 -19.19 -30.18
N SER A 642 3.69 -18.76 -28.93
CA SER A 642 2.86 -19.52 -28.00
C SER A 642 1.40 -19.62 -28.47
N LYS A 643 0.76 -18.47 -28.77
CA LYS A 643 -0.62 -18.43 -29.30
C LYS A 643 -0.74 -19.27 -30.57
N ALA A 644 0.15 -19.06 -31.54
CA ALA A 644 0.14 -19.81 -32.80
C ALA A 644 0.34 -21.32 -32.60
N ALA A 645 1.24 -21.75 -31.72
CA ALA A 645 1.49 -23.18 -31.45
C ALA A 645 0.32 -23.86 -30.72
N LEU A 646 -0.46 -23.14 -29.92
CA LEU A 646 -1.69 -23.65 -29.29
C LEU A 646 -2.84 -23.70 -30.29
N GLU A 647 -3.04 -22.66 -31.11
CA GLU A 647 -4.11 -22.59 -32.11
C GLU A 647 -3.88 -23.54 -33.31
N GLU A 648 -2.63 -23.86 -33.66
CA GLU A 648 -2.29 -24.93 -34.61
C GLU A 648 -2.73 -26.31 -34.10
N ARG A 649 -2.63 -26.56 -32.79
CA ARG A 649 -3.05 -27.81 -32.12
C ARG A 649 -4.54 -27.88 -31.83
N LEU A 650 -5.24 -26.74 -31.82
CA LEU A 650 -6.67 -26.63 -31.52
C LEU A 650 -7.41 -25.92 -32.68
N PRO A 651 -7.62 -26.59 -33.83
CA PRO A 651 -8.23 -25.96 -35.00
C PRO A 651 -9.63 -25.40 -34.73
N GLY A 652 -9.77 -24.07 -34.87
CA GLY A 652 -11.04 -23.37 -34.65
C GLY A 652 -11.28 -22.89 -33.22
N TYR A 653 -10.34 -23.13 -32.30
CA TYR A 653 -10.31 -22.54 -30.97
C TYR A 653 -9.45 -21.27 -30.96
N GLU A 654 -9.89 -20.23 -30.28
CA GLU A 654 -9.10 -19.01 -30.07
C GLU A 654 -8.53 -18.95 -28.65
N VAL A 655 -7.21 -18.72 -28.55
CA VAL A 655 -6.50 -18.51 -27.29
C VAL A 655 -6.54 -17.02 -26.93
N VAL A 656 -7.49 -16.63 -26.09
CA VAL A 656 -7.75 -15.22 -25.74
C VAL A 656 -7.12 -14.77 -24.42
N SER A 657 -6.67 -15.71 -23.57
CA SER A 657 -6.14 -15.41 -22.24
C SER A 657 -4.66 -15.79 -22.12
N LEU A 658 -3.92 -14.97 -21.37
CA LEU A 658 -2.49 -15.10 -21.11
C LEU A 658 -2.24 -15.18 -19.60
N CYS A 659 -1.32 -16.02 -19.16
CA CYS A 659 -0.72 -15.93 -17.84
C CYS A 659 0.72 -15.45 -17.97
N ILE A 660 1.08 -14.41 -17.22
CA ILE A 660 2.41 -13.81 -17.27
C ILE A 660 3.37 -14.60 -16.38
N PRO A 661 4.45 -15.19 -16.93
CA PRO A 661 5.50 -15.84 -16.14
C PRO A 661 5.98 -14.94 -15.02
N TYR A 662 5.96 -15.46 -13.79
CA TYR A 662 6.35 -14.74 -12.56
C TYR A 662 5.56 -13.45 -12.26
N GLY A 663 4.48 -13.12 -12.99
CA GLY A 663 3.83 -11.80 -12.94
C GLY A 663 4.72 -10.65 -13.42
N LEU A 664 5.78 -10.93 -14.20
CA LEU A 664 6.77 -9.94 -14.61
C LEU A 664 6.61 -9.50 -16.07
N TYR A 665 5.79 -8.47 -16.26
CA TYR A 665 5.48 -7.82 -17.54
C TYR A 665 6.70 -7.17 -18.23
N PRO A 666 6.70 -7.01 -19.57
CA PRO A 666 7.68 -6.18 -20.28
C PRO A 666 7.61 -4.70 -19.83
N GLU A 667 8.56 -3.85 -20.26
CA GLU A 667 8.56 -2.41 -19.91
C GLU A 667 7.41 -1.60 -20.55
N ASP A 668 6.73 -2.18 -21.55
CA ASP A 668 5.51 -1.66 -22.18
C ASP A 668 4.42 -2.74 -22.17
N ASP A 669 3.45 -2.62 -21.26
CA ASP A 669 2.35 -3.58 -21.09
C ASP A 669 1.47 -3.72 -22.34
N LEU A 670 1.46 -2.73 -23.26
CA LEU A 670 0.74 -2.86 -24.53
C LEU A 670 1.29 -4.00 -25.39
N LEU A 671 2.52 -4.45 -25.15
CA LEU A 671 3.09 -5.64 -25.77
C LEU A 671 2.38 -6.93 -25.36
N VAL A 672 1.77 -7.02 -24.17
CA VAL A 672 0.99 -8.22 -23.79
C VAL A 672 -0.40 -8.22 -24.44
N VAL A 673 -0.93 -7.05 -24.81
CA VAL A 673 -2.23 -6.92 -25.48
C VAL A 673 -2.17 -7.47 -26.90
N SER A 674 -1.29 -6.93 -27.75
CA SER A 674 -1.23 -7.32 -29.16
C SER A 674 0.11 -7.04 -29.81
N GLY A 675 0.40 -7.73 -30.90
CA GLY A 675 1.62 -7.50 -31.66
C GLY A 675 1.75 -8.40 -32.88
N THR A 676 2.93 -8.40 -33.48
CA THR A 676 3.26 -9.28 -34.61
C THR A 676 4.74 -9.63 -34.54
N TYR A 677 5.06 -10.92 -34.66
CA TYR A 677 6.43 -11.42 -34.81
C TYR A 677 6.58 -12.14 -36.14
N GLN A 678 7.48 -11.67 -37.01
CA GLN A 678 7.77 -12.27 -38.33
C GLN A 678 6.53 -12.53 -39.22
N GLY A 679 5.47 -11.74 -39.06
CA GLY A 679 4.21 -11.88 -39.79
C GLY A 679 3.14 -12.72 -39.09
N THR A 680 3.46 -13.35 -37.96
CA THR A 680 2.49 -14.02 -37.06
C THR A 680 1.92 -12.98 -36.09
N PRO A 681 0.63 -12.59 -36.19
CA PRO A 681 0.02 -11.67 -35.25
C PRO A 681 -0.37 -12.39 -33.94
N TYR A 682 -0.54 -11.62 -32.88
CA TYR A 682 -1.26 -12.06 -31.69
C TYR A 682 -2.11 -10.94 -31.13
N LEU A 683 -3.19 -11.34 -30.47
CA LEU A 683 -4.09 -10.54 -29.67
C LEU A 683 -4.51 -11.41 -28.48
N TYR A 684 -4.36 -10.89 -27.28
CA TYR A 684 -4.95 -11.43 -26.06
C TYR A 684 -5.99 -10.43 -25.56
N SER A 685 -7.06 -10.94 -24.96
CA SER A 685 -8.14 -10.16 -24.35
C SER A 685 -7.96 -10.02 -22.83
N SER A 686 -7.02 -10.76 -22.24
CA SER A 686 -6.64 -10.66 -20.83
C SER A 686 -5.23 -11.15 -20.54
N ALA A 687 -4.68 -10.70 -19.41
CA ALA A 687 -3.49 -11.25 -18.79
C ALA A 687 -3.67 -11.37 -17.26
N VAL A 688 -3.28 -12.53 -16.72
CA VAL A 688 -3.30 -12.82 -15.27
C VAL A 688 -1.88 -12.85 -14.68
N GLU A 689 -1.78 -12.49 -13.40
CA GLU A 689 -0.52 -12.31 -12.68
C GLU A 689 -0.57 -12.93 -11.26
N VAL A 690 0.61 -13.20 -10.67
CA VAL A 690 0.77 -13.82 -9.34
C VAL A 690 1.12 -12.76 -8.29
N THR A 691 0.19 -11.84 -8.06
CA THR A 691 0.33 -10.70 -7.14
C THR A 691 -0.46 -10.85 -5.84
N GLY A 692 -1.45 -11.76 -5.79
CA GLY A 692 -2.43 -11.83 -4.70
C GLY A 692 -3.48 -10.72 -4.81
N GLY A 693 -4.69 -10.98 -4.31
CA GLY A 693 -5.78 -9.99 -4.35
C GLY A 693 -7.11 -10.55 -4.88
N LEU A 694 -8.15 -9.74 -4.76
CA LEU A 694 -9.44 -9.99 -5.39
C LEU A 694 -9.59 -9.07 -6.61
N THR A 695 -9.95 -9.63 -7.75
CA THR A 695 -10.12 -8.88 -9.01
C THR A 695 -11.37 -8.01 -8.96
N SER A 696 -11.31 -6.77 -9.44
CA SER A 696 -12.52 -5.96 -9.67
C SER A 696 -13.49 -6.64 -10.64
N PRO A 697 -14.81 -6.45 -10.52
CA PRO A 697 -15.75 -7.03 -11.46
C PRO A 697 -15.68 -6.32 -12.83
N PRO A 698 -15.97 -7.00 -13.96
CA PRO A 698 -15.77 -6.46 -15.33
C PRO A 698 -16.51 -5.16 -15.69
N ASN A 699 -17.54 -4.81 -14.92
CA ASN A 699 -18.32 -3.58 -15.03
C ASN A 699 -17.72 -2.40 -14.25
N SER A 700 -16.65 -2.61 -13.48
CA SER A 700 -15.96 -1.58 -12.69
C SER A 700 -14.94 -0.80 -13.53
N SER A 701 -14.83 0.51 -13.29
CA SER A 701 -13.74 1.33 -13.82
C SER A 701 -12.35 0.90 -13.33
N SER A 702 -12.29 0.16 -12.23
CA SER A 702 -11.04 -0.39 -11.65
C SER A 702 -10.75 -1.82 -12.12
N PHE A 703 -11.45 -2.34 -13.14
CA PHE A 703 -11.12 -3.62 -13.76
C PHE A 703 -10.12 -3.42 -14.90
N ASN A 704 -8.89 -3.92 -14.70
CA ASN A 704 -7.90 -4.01 -15.75
C ASN A 704 -7.83 -5.47 -16.26
N PRO A 705 -8.30 -5.77 -17.48
CA PRO A 705 -8.27 -7.14 -17.99
C PRO A 705 -6.84 -7.66 -18.23
N TYR A 706 -5.83 -6.77 -18.30
CA TYR A 706 -4.43 -7.15 -18.51
C TYR A 706 -3.61 -7.21 -17.21
N HIS A 707 -4.21 -6.91 -16.05
CA HIS A 707 -3.59 -7.04 -14.73
C HIS A 707 -4.61 -7.66 -13.77
N ILE A 708 -4.92 -8.93 -14.00
CA ILE A 708 -5.86 -9.69 -13.18
C ILE A 708 -5.07 -10.40 -12.07
N PRO A 709 -5.16 -9.94 -10.80
CA PRO A 709 -4.45 -10.57 -9.70
C PRO A 709 -5.02 -11.94 -9.40
N ARG A 710 -4.14 -12.89 -9.07
CA ARG A 710 -4.50 -14.24 -8.64
C ARG A 710 -4.05 -14.52 -7.21
N VAL A 711 -4.91 -15.19 -6.47
CA VAL A 711 -4.61 -15.76 -5.16
C VAL A 711 -3.93 -17.11 -5.35
N GLN A 712 -2.74 -17.27 -4.77
CA GLN A 712 -2.04 -18.54 -4.81
C GLN A 712 -2.81 -19.60 -4.00
N ALA A 713 -3.09 -20.76 -4.58
CA ALA A 713 -3.89 -21.82 -3.94
C ALA A 713 -3.09 -22.69 -2.96
N ILE A 714 -2.41 -22.05 -2.00
CA ILE A 714 -1.79 -22.70 -0.83
C ILE A 714 -2.65 -22.45 0.41
N GLN A 715 -2.56 -23.34 1.41
CA GLN A 715 -3.46 -23.33 2.58
C GLN A 715 -3.58 -21.95 3.26
N SER A 716 -2.45 -21.29 3.54
CA SER A 716 -2.43 -20.00 4.25
C SER A 716 -3.12 -18.89 3.47
N GLU A 717 -2.87 -18.81 2.17
CA GLU A 717 -3.49 -17.81 1.29
C GLU A 717 -4.98 -18.09 1.12
N LEU A 718 -5.38 -19.33 0.84
CA LEU A 718 -6.79 -19.70 0.73
C LEU A 718 -7.56 -19.38 2.01
N ASP A 719 -6.99 -19.64 3.19
CA ASP A 719 -7.64 -19.29 4.47
C ASP A 719 -7.83 -17.77 4.65
N ILE A 720 -6.82 -16.96 4.30
CA ILE A 720 -6.88 -15.50 4.36
C ILE A 720 -7.92 -14.95 3.36
N TRP A 721 -7.83 -15.35 2.10
CA TRP A 721 -8.62 -14.77 1.03
C TRP A 721 -10.08 -15.24 1.03
N LEU A 722 -10.35 -16.50 1.40
CA LEU A 722 -11.74 -16.96 1.60
C LEU A 722 -12.36 -16.31 2.85
N SER A 723 -11.60 -16.10 3.92
CA SER A 723 -12.06 -15.30 5.08
C SER A 723 -12.44 -13.87 4.67
N ARG A 724 -11.59 -13.19 3.88
CA ARG A 724 -11.87 -11.86 3.32
C ARG A 724 -13.11 -11.86 2.41
N ALA A 725 -13.21 -12.83 1.49
CA ALA A 725 -14.33 -12.97 0.56
C ALA A 725 -15.67 -13.36 1.23
N ASN A 726 -15.64 -13.90 2.45
CA ASN A 726 -16.82 -14.21 3.24
C ASN A 726 -17.35 -13.01 4.06
N LYS A 727 -16.66 -11.86 4.07
CA LYS A 727 -17.21 -10.61 4.64
C LYS A 727 -18.38 -10.11 3.76
N PRO A 728 -19.54 -9.75 4.35
CA PRO A 728 -20.67 -9.19 3.59
C PRO A 728 -20.28 -7.98 2.74
N GLY A 729 -20.80 -7.90 1.51
CA GLY A 729 -20.56 -6.78 0.59
C GLY A 729 -19.24 -6.82 -0.19
N VAL A 730 -18.25 -7.62 0.22
CA VAL A 730 -16.92 -7.65 -0.43
C VAL A 730 -16.93 -8.41 -1.76
N TYR A 731 -17.60 -9.56 -1.81
CA TYR A 731 -17.49 -10.50 -2.93
C TYR A 731 -18.64 -10.41 -3.94
N TYR A 732 -18.37 -10.69 -5.21
CA TYR A 732 -19.36 -10.71 -6.28
C TYR A 732 -20.37 -11.85 -6.07
N VAL A 733 -21.65 -11.52 -6.11
CA VAL A 733 -22.73 -12.52 -6.06
C VAL A 733 -23.65 -12.27 -7.24
N SER A 734 -23.83 -13.28 -8.10
CA SER A 734 -24.69 -13.17 -9.28
C SER A 734 -26.16 -12.95 -8.88
N ASP A 735 -26.90 -12.16 -9.65
CA ASP A 735 -28.37 -12.09 -9.60
C ASP A 735 -29.06 -13.03 -10.61
N GLY A 736 -28.27 -13.70 -11.46
CA GLY A 736 -28.71 -14.69 -12.45
C GLY A 736 -29.47 -14.10 -13.64
N LYS A 737 -29.07 -12.92 -14.14
CA LYS A 737 -29.79 -12.18 -15.20
C LYS A 737 -28.89 -11.50 -16.23
#